data_AF-A0A1I8C2N0-F1
#
_entry.id   AF-A0A1I8C2N0-F1
#
_cell.length_a   1.000
_cell.length_b   1.000
_cell.length_c   1.000
_cell.angle_alpha   90.00
_cell.angle_beta   90.00
_cell.angle_gamma   90.00
#
_symmetry.space_group_name_H-M   'P 1'
#
loop_
_entity.id
_entity.type
_entity.pdbx_description
1 polymer ?
#
loop_
_entity_poly.entity_id
_entity_poly.type
_entity_poly.pdbx_seq_one_letter_code
_entity_poly.pdbx_strand_id
1 'polypeptide(L)'
;MSLFHSQDYYKYEFTEARTMAIGRLDESWDQIVTGSLDGTITIHDLQKTAQTKQISSVIFERKLEYPILQVSIGRFARGYSQDLIALLHPKLLVIYRLFADKSDSYDLEKVMEHKLSFTAYNMCVDRFELVPIDQICVQSLNCALSVFNAENFAFTKTVETFIHPGPIAYCYQTRSFAIATGGYIATIKYDNLKGTSSSTSGKKLTYEWKLNLGDTAIDIRVMEASPTQPSIIVLCKRILFCFTTGGNIRYCHRFDFIAVSLLVYRTAEDTAHINMAIGTTNKSLVIYQDHSIVWISRLDYTPINIQLCTFSETHRCMLALLNFEDVLTVNYLGTQPNLFKFVETEPKITNTEQKRLEMIKYEKEIKSFGLETKILNDEIGGDIGNIETSLTLLLQKPKEVPDKLLTFDSIDFKREKEIIVNVTSLSPSVEILFESELEFEPKKCTLQIVDGQASNMINIKAPENPIRRLDSSVIGTFENGDILTYSFNAPLESVCRIYGAQKNANFKLSFDANNTAIPLDILFPEFDIDKPLEVAFQPIGSNDMISVFVAKSSNRYRVQSDRLEFIYMIVNELNNRITTLDSTNNLRCPIPMEFFVEDIMRVIDKDNEYYDLQNAIEKHAVKFRHAEMLLLSKFQDDKTEPESHTLLYLRECSKQLHEKLDNIIGIKDALDKMEYALMPLLDLFQLLLKMNGIDFFFNGQILMNRNKRVADILGAILSHHKGVSLEHSFPSDMIRKLLNGLYDSQGFLSSIIEEENEEGNEEEDDNRENRQQVIELPPSTISTIDPQIEFSMYATQ
;
A
#
# COMPACT_ATOMS: atom_id res chain seq x y z
N MET A 1 17.25 28.21 -19.35
CA MET A 1 18.31 27.50 -18.59
C MET A 1 19.28 26.92 -19.62
N SER A 2 20.60 26.98 -19.42
CA SER A 2 21.54 26.53 -20.47
C SER A 2 22.42 25.34 -20.10
N LEU A 3 22.86 25.20 -18.84
CA LEU A 3 23.74 24.12 -18.43
C LEU A 3 23.07 22.74 -18.56
N PHE A 4 23.80 21.77 -19.12
CA PHE A 4 23.33 20.40 -19.38
C PHE A 4 22.08 20.31 -20.28
N HIS A 5 21.84 21.35 -21.08
CA HIS A 5 20.82 21.34 -22.11
C HIS A 5 21.45 21.56 -23.48
N SER A 6 20.94 20.84 -24.47
CA SER A 6 21.35 21.02 -25.86
C SER A 6 20.68 22.25 -26.41
N GLN A 7 21.44 23.20 -26.92
CA GLN A 7 20.90 24.43 -27.51
C GLN A 7 20.80 24.25 -29.02
N ASP A 8 19.63 24.54 -29.56
CA ASP A 8 19.35 24.42 -30.99
C ASP A 8 19.92 25.64 -31.73
N TYR A 9 20.77 25.39 -32.72
CA TYR A 9 21.25 26.42 -33.66
C TYR A 9 20.40 26.46 -34.93
N TYR A 10 20.04 25.28 -35.44
CA TYR A 10 19.23 25.13 -36.64
C TYR A 10 18.24 23.99 -36.46
N LYS A 11 17.01 24.17 -36.96
CA LYS A 11 15.93 23.18 -36.89
C LYS A 11 15.21 23.12 -38.23
N TYR A 12 14.92 21.91 -38.70
CA TYR A 12 14.17 21.64 -39.92
C TYR A 12 13.29 20.41 -39.75
N GLU A 13 12.06 20.45 -40.27
CA GLU A 13 11.08 19.38 -40.13
C GLU A 13 10.94 18.64 -41.46
N PHE A 14 11.00 17.31 -41.43
CA PHE A 14 10.87 16.43 -42.58
C PHE A 14 9.60 15.57 -42.51
N THR A 15 9.39 14.83 -43.58
CA THR A 15 8.48 13.68 -43.64
C THR A 15 9.32 12.40 -43.68
N GLU A 16 9.20 11.54 -42.67
CA GLU A 16 9.79 10.20 -42.56
C GLU A 16 11.33 10.11 -42.76
N ALA A 17 12.10 11.09 -42.28
CA ALA A 17 13.56 11.08 -42.39
C ALA A 17 14.20 10.07 -41.40
N ARG A 18 15.03 9.15 -41.91
CA ARG A 18 15.63 8.07 -41.09
C ARG A 18 17.15 8.02 -41.11
N THR A 19 17.77 8.53 -42.18
CA THR A 19 19.21 8.45 -42.37
C THR A 19 19.79 9.83 -42.63
N MET A 20 21.02 10.03 -42.18
CA MET A 20 21.78 11.25 -42.35
C MET A 20 23.23 10.89 -42.64
N ALA A 21 23.87 11.69 -43.50
CA ALA A 21 25.30 11.64 -43.74
C ALA A 21 25.85 13.06 -43.86
N ILE A 22 27.08 13.25 -43.43
CA ILE A 22 27.77 14.53 -43.46
C ILE A 22 29.10 14.35 -44.20
N GLY A 23 29.39 15.26 -45.11
CA GLY A 23 30.59 15.23 -45.93
C GLY A 23 30.71 16.47 -46.80
N ARG A 24 31.81 16.57 -47.56
CA ARG A 24 32.13 17.75 -48.36
C ARG A 24 31.78 17.53 -49.83
N LEU A 25 30.58 17.94 -50.23
CA LEU A 25 30.14 17.82 -51.62
C LEU A 25 30.55 19.06 -52.45
N ASP A 26 30.59 20.23 -51.80
CA ASP A 26 31.19 21.45 -52.33
C ASP A 26 32.58 21.67 -51.69
N GLU A 27 33.53 22.31 -52.37
CA GLU A 27 34.93 22.42 -51.91
C GLU A 27 35.10 23.29 -50.64
N SER A 28 34.01 23.80 -50.07
CA SER A 28 33.96 24.72 -48.94
C SER A 28 33.91 24.00 -47.57
N TRP A 29 32.76 23.46 -47.19
CA TRP A 29 32.47 22.96 -45.84
C TRP A 29 31.57 21.72 -45.85
N ASP A 30 31.35 21.15 -44.67
CA ASP A 30 30.53 19.96 -44.52
C ASP A 30 29.04 20.31 -44.74
N GLN A 31 28.39 19.53 -45.61
CA GLN A 31 26.97 19.62 -45.90
C GLN A 31 26.24 18.43 -45.29
N ILE A 32 24.99 18.66 -44.87
CA ILE A 32 24.16 17.61 -44.26
C ILE A 32 23.23 17.07 -45.33
N VAL A 33 23.35 15.77 -45.62
CA VAL A 33 22.45 15.06 -46.53
C VAL A 33 21.54 14.17 -45.70
N THR A 34 20.23 14.31 -45.90
CA THR A 34 19.20 13.52 -45.23
C THR A 34 18.37 12.75 -46.24
N GLY A 35 18.03 11.52 -45.88
CA GLY A 35 17.23 10.61 -46.70
C GLY A 35 15.97 10.15 -45.96
N SER A 36 14.84 10.24 -46.64
CA SER A 36 13.54 9.78 -46.17
C SER A 36 13.13 8.44 -46.77
N LEU A 37 12.31 7.70 -46.03
CA LEU A 37 11.62 6.52 -46.53
C LEU A 37 10.59 6.87 -47.62
N ASP A 38 10.12 8.12 -47.70
CA ASP A 38 9.28 8.59 -48.82
C ASP A 38 10.05 8.79 -50.13
N GLY A 39 11.38 8.61 -50.11
CA GLY A 39 12.25 8.81 -51.26
C GLY A 39 12.71 10.25 -51.45
N THR A 40 12.41 11.17 -50.52
CA THR A 40 12.92 12.54 -50.56
C THR A 40 14.37 12.60 -50.09
N ILE A 41 15.23 13.22 -50.91
CA ILE A 41 16.59 13.60 -50.55
C ILE A 41 16.64 15.11 -50.34
N THR A 42 17.22 15.52 -49.23
CA THR A 42 17.41 16.92 -48.85
C THR A 42 18.87 17.17 -48.49
N ILE A 43 19.42 18.27 -48.99
CA ILE A 43 20.80 18.68 -48.73
C ILE A 43 20.78 20.08 -48.12
N HIS A 44 21.44 20.22 -46.98
CA HIS A 44 21.51 21.46 -46.22
C HIS A 44 22.94 22.00 -46.22
N ASP A 45 23.06 23.30 -46.51
CA ASP A 45 24.28 24.07 -46.35
C ASP A 45 24.03 25.20 -45.33
N LEU A 46 24.58 25.00 -44.14
CA LEU A 46 24.40 25.92 -43.02
C LEU A 46 25.31 27.15 -43.12
N GLN A 47 26.32 27.14 -44.00
CA GLN A 47 27.18 28.30 -44.18
C GLN A 47 26.40 29.50 -44.75
N LYS A 48 25.53 29.25 -45.75
CA LYS A 48 24.67 30.29 -46.35
C LYS A 48 23.68 30.88 -45.34
N THR A 49 23.29 30.09 -44.34
CA THR A 49 22.40 30.51 -43.25
C THR A 49 23.11 31.44 -42.27
N ALA A 50 24.38 31.19 -41.97
CA ALA A 50 25.19 32.02 -41.07
C ALA A 50 25.47 33.43 -41.65
N GLN A 51 25.55 33.55 -42.99
CA GLN A 51 25.85 34.82 -43.66
C GLN A 51 24.60 35.65 -43.95
N THR A 52 23.47 35.01 -44.18
CA THR A 52 22.21 35.64 -44.61
C THR A 52 21.07 35.00 -43.83
N LYS A 53 20.65 35.61 -42.71
CA LYS A 53 19.57 35.16 -41.79
C LYS A 53 18.19 34.90 -42.45
N GLN A 54 18.07 34.96 -43.77
CA GLN A 54 16.82 34.93 -44.53
C GLN A 54 16.79 33.92 -45.70
N ILE A 55 17.90 33.28 -46.08
CA ILE A 55 17.89 32.27 -47.16
C ILE A 55 17.68 30.88 -46.54
N SER A 56 16.77 30.08 -47.12
CA SER A 56 16.58 28.68 -46.75
C SER A 56 17.92 27.94 -46.82
N SER A 57 18.36 27.42 -45.67
CA SER A 57 19.49 26.50 -45.49
C SER A 57 19.47 25.27 -46.40
N VAL A 58 18.31 24.94 -46.96
CA VAL A 58 18.13 23.86 -47.93
C VAL A 58 18.65 24.32 -49.29
N ILE A 59 19.69 23.65 -49.78
CA ILE A 59 20.26 23.93 -51.10
C ILE A 59 19.69 23.05 -52.20
N PHE A 60 19.20 21.86 -51.84
CA PHE A 60 18.61 20.92 -52.77
C PHE A 60 17.57 20.05 -52.07
N GLU A 61 16.41 19.87 -52.72
CA GLU A 61 15.36 18.96 -52.28
C GLU A 61 14.71 18.31 -53.51
N ARG A 62 14.66 16.97 -53.54
CA ARG A 62 14.02 16.23 -54.63
C ARG A 62 13.43 14.92 -54.14
N LYS A 63 12.22 14.62 -54.63
CA LYS A 63 11.60 13.30 -54.44
C LYS A 63 12.07 12.33 -55.52
N LEU A 64 12.73 11.25 -55.10
CA LEU A 64 13.12 10.13 -55.93
C LEU A 64 11.99 9.08 -56.00
N GLU A 65 12.12 8.13 -56.93
CA GLU A 65 11.08 7.10 -57.17
C GLU A 65 11.02 6.01 -56.08
N TYR A 66 12.12 5.81 -55.34
CA TYR A 66 12.27 4.70 -54.39
C TYR A 66 12.65 5.19 -52.99
N PRO A 67 12.25 4.46 -51.93
CA PRO A 67 12.57 4.80 -50.54
C PRO A 67 14.09 4.77 -50.30
N ILE A 68 14.61 5.69 -49.48
CA ILE A 68 16.05 5.75 -49.16
C ILE A 68 16.28 5.05 -47.82
N LEU A 69 16.99 3.93 -47.83
CA LEU A 69 17.31 3.15 -46.63
C LEU A 69 18.51 3.74 -45.87
N GLN A 70 19.56 4.11 -46.60
CA GLN A 70 20.79 4.64 -46.03
C GLN A 70 21.46 5.60 -47.02
N VAL A 71 22.08 6.65 -46.47
CA VAL A 71 22.91 7.62 -47.20
C VAL A 71 24.33 7.48 -46.69
N SER A 72 25.30 7.54 -47.59
CA SER A 72 26.72 7.66 -47.25
C SER A 72 27.43 8.60 -48.23
N ILE A 73 28.42 9.34 -47.75
CA ILE A 73 29.22 10.25 -48.56
C ILE A 73 30.65 9.72 -48.60
N GLY A 74 31.28 9.76 -49.76
CA GLY A 74 32.64 9.27 -49.94
C GLY A 74 33.12 9.40 -51.38
N ARG A 75 34.34 8.95 -51.63
CA ARG A 75 34.97 9.02 -52.95
C ARG A 75 34.73 7.74 -53.73
N PHE A 76 33.64 7.70 -54.49
CA PHE A 76 33.22 6.47 -55.19
C PHE A 76 33.69 6.34 -56.64
N ALA A 77 34.25 7.38 -57.26
CA ALA A 77 34.69 7.34 -58.66
C ALA A 77 36.01 8.10 -58.87
N ARG A 78 36.81 7.67 -59.86
CA ARG A 78 38.02 8.38 -60.28
C ARG A 78 37.62 9.54 -61.20
N GLY A 79 38.20 10.72 -60.97
CA GLY A 79 38.00 11.88 -61.85
C GLY A 79 37.19 13.03 -61.26
N TYR A 80 36.62 12.86 -60.06
CA TYR A 80 35.98 13.93 -59.30
C TYR A 80 36.86 14.35 -58.12
N SER A 81 37.00 15.66 -57.88
CA SER A 81 37.66 16.21 -56.68
C SER A 81 36.74 16.19 -55.45
N GLN A 82 35.44 16.24 -55.71
CA GLN A 82 34.34 16.30 -54.73
C GLN A 82 33.99 14.91 -54.21
N ASP A 83 33.49 14.82 -52.97
CA ASP A 83 32.88 13.59 -52.48
C ASP A 83 31.49 13.41 -53.11
N LEU A 84 31.11 12.15 -53.35
CA LEU A 84 29.88 11.76 -54.01
C LEU A 84 28.89 11.20 -52.98
N ILE A 85 27.59 11.24 -53.31
CA ILE A 85 26.52 10.73 -52.45
C ILE A 85 26.14 9.33 -52.94
N ALA A 86 26.29 8.31 -52.10
CA ALA A 86 25.71 7.00 -52.35
C ALA A 86 24.37 6.87 -51.61
N LEU A 87 23.33 6.53 -52.39
CA LEU A 87 21.98 6.25 -51.89
C LEU A 87 21.67 4.77 -52.05
N LEU A 88 21.31 4.15 -50.93
CA LEU A 88 20.83 2.77 -50.92
C LEU A 88 19.31 2.74 -50.91
N HIS A 89 18.74 2.17 -51.97
CA HIS A 89 17.33 1.79 -52.05
C HIS A 89 17.18 0.28 -51.84
N PRO A 90 15.95 -0.24 -51.64
CA PRO A 90 15.73 -1.66 -51.42
C PRO A 90 16.31 -2.57 -52.51
N LYS A 91 16.28 -2.16 -53.78
CA LYS A 91 16.79 -2.95 -54.93
C LYS A 91 17.78 -2.21 -55.82
N LEU A 92 18.21 -1.01 -55.43
CA LEU A 92 19.09 -0.17 -56.24
C LEU A 92 20.13 0.48 -55.35
N LEU A 93 21.36 0.55 -55.83
CA LEU A 93 22.42 1.39 -55.27
C LEU A 93 22.75 2.46 -56.30
N VAL A 94 22.58 3.73 -55.95
CA VAL A 94 22.75 4.84 -56.89
C VAL A 94 23.78 5.82 -56.33
N ILE A 95 24.71 6.25 -57.18
CA ILE A 95 25.74 7.23 -56.82
C ILE A 95 25.43 8.52 -57.56
N TYR A 96 25.27 9.59 -56.79
CA TYR A 96 24.91 10.90 -57.24
C TYR A 96 26.06 11.89 -57.02
N ARG A 97 26.14 12.86 -57.91
CA ARG A 97 27.00 14.04 -57.78
C ARG A 97 26.13 15.27 -57.62
N LEU A 98 26.47 16.09 -56.64
CA LEU A 98 25.93 17.44 -56.52
C LEU A 98 26.74 18.37 -57.43
N PHE A 99 26.09 19.10 -58.32
CA PHE A 99 26.74 20.13 -59.12
C PHE A 99 25.96 21.44 -59.05
N ALA A 100 26.68 22.56 -59.05
CA ALA A 100 26.09 23.88 -59.11
C ALA A 100 25.86 24.29 -60.57
N ASP A 101 24.62 24.63 -60.91
CA ASP A 101 24.27 25.23 -62.20
C ASP A 101 24.71 26.69 -62.27
N LYS A 102 24.77 27.23 -63.50
CA LYS A 102 25.19 28.63 -63.76
C LYS A 102 24.31 29.69 -63.09
N SER A 103 23.16 29.30 -62.55
CA SER A 103 22.18 30.12 -61.83
C SER A 103 22.29 30.04 -60.30
N ASP A 104 23.38 29.48 -59.76
CA ASP A 104 23.58 29.31 -58.30
C ASP A 104 22.57 28.35 -57.64
N SER A 105 21.83 27.59 -58.46
CA SER A 105 20.98 26.46 -58.07
C SER A 105 21.78 25.17 -58.14
N TYR A 106 21.55 24.25 -57.20
CA TYR A 106 22.18 22.92 -57.26
C TYR A 106 21.24 21.93 -57.96
N ASP A 107 21.81 21.00 -58.72
CA ASP A 107 21.11 19.83 -59.23
C ASP A 107 21.93 18.55 -58.99
N LEU A 108 21.26 17.41 -59.09
CA LEU A 108 21.77 16.11 -58.71
C LEU A 108 21.94 15.23 -59.96
N GLU A 109 23.18 15.05 -60.39
CA GLU A 109 23.53 14.21 -61.53
C GLU A 109 23.71 12.75 -61.09
N LYS A 110 23.02 11.82 -61.76
CA LYS A 110 23.21 10.39 -61.53
C LYS A 110 24.49 9.94 -62.25
N VAL A 111 25.54 9.61 -61.49
CA VAL A 111 26.82 9.15 -62.02
C VAL A 111 26.79 7.66 -62.31
N MET A 112 26.26 6.87 -61.38
CA MET A 112 26.20 5.41 -61.51
C MET A 112 24.93 4.82 -60.88
N GLU A 113 24.48 3.70 -61.43
CA GLU A 113 23.36 2.92 -60.90
C GLU A 113 23.69 1.42 -60.97
N HIS A 114 23.56 0.75 -59.83
CA HIS A 114 23.72 -0.68 -59.68
C HIS A 114 22.38 -1.31 -59.30
N LYS A 115 21.89 -2.24 -60.14
CA LYS A 115 20.69 -3.02 -59.84
C LYS A 115 21.04 -4.18 -58.93
N LEU A 116 20.35 -4.28 -57.80
CA LEU A 116 20.56 -5.35 -56.82
C LEU A 116 19.62 -6.52 -57.13
N SER A 117 20.16 -7.74 -57.14
CA SER A 117 19.38 -8.97 -57.32
C SER A 117 18.62 -9.41 -56.05
N PHE A 118 18.81 -8.68 -54.95
CA PHE A 118 18.26 -8.96 -53.63
C PHE A 118 17.76 -7.66 -52.98
N THR A 119 17.00 -7.79 -51.90
CA THR A 119 16.59 -6.65 -51.08
C THR A 119 17.69 -6.28 -50.09
N ALA A 120 18.19 -5.04 -50.17
CA ALA A 120 19.21 -4.50 -49.29
C ALA A 120 18.64 -4.14 -47.90
N TYR A 121 19.53 -4.17 -46.89
CA TYR A 121 19.23 -3.77 -45.52
C TYR A 121 20.05 -2.55 -45.10
N ASN A 122 21.37 -2.64 -45.19
CA ASN A 122 22.31 -1.55 -44.90
C ASN A 122 23.52 -1.64 -45.85
N MET A 123 24.40 -0.65 -45.75
CA MET A 123 25.70 -0.64 -46.42
C MET A 123 26.81 -0.13 -45.51
N CYS A 124 28.02 -0.59 -45.78
CA CYS A 124 29.26 -0.10 -45.20
C CYS A 124 30.12 0.47 -46.33
N VAL A 125 30.72 1.63 -46.10
CA VAL A 125 31.63 2.29 -47.03
C VAL A 125 33.00 2.40 -46.40
N ASP A 126 34.00 1.86 -47.08
CA ASP A 126 35.40 2.00 -46.70
C ASP A 126 36.31 1.57 -47.87
N ARG A 127 37.62 1.71 -47.71
CA ARG A 127 38.64 1.28 -48.68
C ARG A 127 38.96 -0.19 -48.48
N PHE A 128 38.15 -1.08 -49.04
CA PHE A 128 38.38 -2.53 -48.83
C PHE A 128 39.67 -3.00 -49.50
N GLU A 129 39.92 -2.51 -50.71
CA GLU A 129 41.21 -2.62 -51.37
C GLU A 129 42.09 -1.42 -50.98
N LEU A 130 43.42 -1.58 -50.98
CA LEU A 130 44.41 -0.51 -50.68
C LEU A 130 44.49 0.51 -51.84
N VAL A 131 43.32 0.95 -52.32
CA VAL A 131 43.10 1.85 -53.44
C VAL A 131 42.51 3.14 -52.85
N PRO A 132 42.83 4.32 -53.39
CA PRO A 132 42.37 5.61 -52.85
C PRO A 132 40.87 5.90 -53.07
N ILE A 133 40.09 4.92 -53.54
CA ILE A 133 38.64 5.04 -53.78
C ILE A 133 37.92 4.24 -52.72
N ASP A 134 36.86 4.81 -52.18
CA ASP A 134 35.99 4.13 -51.24
C ASP A 134 35.09 3.15 -51.99
N GLN A 135 34.97 1.94 -51.45
CA GLN A 135 34.17 0.84 -51.99
C GLN A 135 32.95 0.64 -51.11
N ILE A 136 31.89 0.08 -51.68
CA ILE A 136 30.59 -0.08 -50.99
C ILE A 136 30.30 -1.57 -50.81
N CYS A 137 30.04 -1.97 -49.58
CA CYS A 137 29.57 -3.30 -49.24
C CYS A 137 28.10 -3.20 -48.82
N VAL A 138 27.21 -3.83 -49.57
CA VAL A 138 25.77 -3.85 -49.30
C VAL A 138 25.40 -5.19 -48.65
N GLN A 139 24.73 -5.13 -47.50
CA GLN A 139 24.15 -6.31 -46.86
C GLN A 139 22.72 -6.51 -47.33
N SER A 140 22.38 -7.74 -47.69
CA SER A 140 21.00 -8.16 -47.98
C SER A 140 20.24 -8.55 -46.71
N LEU A 141 18.91 -8.60 -46.80
CA LEU A 141 18.06 -9.15 -45.71
C LEU A 141 18.44 -10.59 -45.33
N ASN A 142 18.98 -11.37 -46.26
CA ASN A 142 19.43 -12.75 -46.03
C ASN A 142 20.88 -12.83 -45.51
N CYS A 143 21.43 -11.72 -45.01
CA CYS A 143 22.79 -11.63 -44.47
C CYS A 143 23.91 -11.97 -45.48
N ALA A 144 23.64 -11.85 -46.78
CA ALA A 144 24.68 -11.89 -47.82
C ALA A 144 25.29 -10.50 -48.04
N LEU A 145 26.62 -10.46 -48.16
CA LEU A 145 27.40 -9.26 -48.42
C LEU A 145 27.76 -9.17 -49.90
N SER A 146 27.46 -8.03 -50.52
CA SER A 146 27.79 -7.75 -51.92
C SER A 146 28.71 -6.55 -51.99
N VAL A 147 29.88 -6.72 -52.58
CA VAL A 147 30.89 -5.68 -52.69
C VAL A 147 30.86 -5.05 -54.08
N PHE A 148 30.87 -3.72 -54.12
CA PHE A 148 30.85 -2.90 -55.33
C PHE A 148 32.10 -2.02 -55.35
N ASN A 149 32.88 -2.14 -56.42
CA ASN A 149 34.10 -1.39 -56.66
C ASN A 149 33.80 -0.27 -57.66
N ALA A 150 33.42 0.91 -57.16
CA ALA A 150 33.08 2.07 -58.00
C ALA A 150 32.05 1.70 -59.10
N GLU A 151 32.52 1.57 -60.34
CA GLU A 151 31.72 1.26 -61.54
C GLU A 151 31.36 -0.22 -61.69
N ASN A 152 32.02 -1.14 -60.97
CA ASN A 152 31.87 -2.57 -61.19
C ASN A 152 31.38 -3.32 -59.95
N PHE A 153 30.43 -4.23 -60.14
CA PHE A 153 30.11 -5.26 -59.15
C PHE A 153 31.30 -6.22 -59.00
N ALA A 154 31.75 -6.47 -57.77
CA ALA A 154 32.86 -7.38 -57.51
C ALA A 154 32.38 -8.82 -57.27
N PHE A 155 31.62 -9.06 -56.20
CA PHE A 155 31.07 -10.38 -55.86
C PHE A 155 29.99 -10.26 -54.77
N THR A 156 29.19 -11.33 -54.61
CA THR A 156 28.26 -11.52 -53.49
C THR A 156 28.60 -12.80 -52.74
N LYS A 157 28.61 -12.75 -51.40
CA LYS A 157 28.83 -13.93 -50.57
C LYS A 157 27.89 -13.96 -49.36
N THR A 158 27.22 -15.09 -49.17
CA THR A 158 26.43 -15.36 -47.97
C THR A 158 27.34 -15.75 -46.82
N VAL A 159 27.21 -15.06 -45.69
CA VAL A 159 28.03 -15.31 -44.49
C VAL A 159 27.41 -16.46 -43.69
N GLU A 160 26.27 -16.22 -43.06
CA GLU A 160 25.42 -17.18 -42.35
C GLU A 160 23.99 -16.66 -42.43
N THR A 161 23.00 -17.55 -42.56
CA THR A 161 21.59 -17.14 -42.62
C THR A 161 21.04 -16.99 -41.21
N PHE A 162 20.92 -15.75 -40.74
CA PHE A 162 20.19 -15.39 -39.53
C PHE A 162 18.81 -14.83 -39.87
N ILE A 163 17.92 -14.79 -38.88
CA ILE A 163 16.54 -14.28 -39.04
C ILE A 163 16.53 -12.78 -39.33
N HIS A 164 17.46 -12.01 -38.76
CA HIS A 164 17.56 -10.56 -38.94
C HIS A 164 19.03 -10.14 -39.18
N PRO A 165 19.31 -9.32 -40.20
CA PRO A 165 20.62 -8.69 -40.37
C PRO A 165 20.86 -7.66 -39.26
N GLY A 166 22.13 -7.46 -38.90
CA GLY A 166 22.52 -6.39 -37.98
C GLY A 166 23.62 -5.50 -38.57
N PRO A 167 24.17 -4.56 -37.81
CA PRO A 167 25.06 -3.54 -38.35
C PRO A 167 26.41 -4.15 -38.78
N ILE A 168 27.00 -3.55 -39.82
CA ILE A 168 28.30 -3.95 -40.38
C ILE A 168 29.25 -2.76 -40.42
N ALA A 169 30.53 -3.01 -40.15
CA ALA A 169 31.60 -2.04 -40.35
C ALA A 169 32.86 -2.73 -40.89
N TYR A 170 33.78 -1.93 -41.41
CA TYR A 170 35.06 -2.39 -41.92
C TYR A 170 36.20 -1.82 -41.08
N CYS A 171 37.23 -2.63 -40.88
CA CYS A 171 38.49 -2.22 -40.29
C CYS A 171 39.57 -2.26 -41.37
N TYR A 172 40.00 -1.07 -41.81
CA TYR A 172 41.01 -0.86 -42.83
C TYR A 172 42.38 -1.44 -42.43
N GLN A 173 42.81 -1.25 -41.17
CA GLN A 173 44.13 -1.72 -40.71
C GLN A 173 44.27 -3.25 -40.75
N THR A 174 43.22 -3.99 -40.41
CA THR A 174 43.24 -5.46 -40.41
C THR A 174 42.60 -6.08 -41.64
N ARG A 175 42.07 -5.24 -42.54
CA ARG A 175 41.36 -5.63 -43.75
C ARG A 175 40.24 -6.64 -43.47
N SER A 176 39.43 -6.36 -42.46
CA SER A 176 38.37 -7.26 -42.00
C SER A 176 37.02 -6.57 -41.87
N PHE A 177 35.95 -7.28 -42.22
CA PHE A 177 34.58 -6.89 -41.93
C PHE A 177 34.22 -7.33 -40.52
N ALA A 178 33.75 -6.40 -39.71
CA ALA A 178 33.08 -6.67 -38.44
C ALA A 178 31.57 -6.72 -38.69
N ILE A 179 30.97 -7.87 -38.41
CA ILE A 179 29.55 -8.13 -38.65
C ILE A 179 28.92 -8.46 -37.30
N ALA A 180 27.95 -7.66 -36.87
CA ALA A 180 27.16 -7.94 -35.68
C ALA A 180 25.77 -8.40 -36.13
N THR A 181 25.49 -9.71 -36.16
CA THR A 181 24.23 -10.27 -36.69
C THR A 181 23.77 -11.44 -35.83
N GLY A 182 22.46 -11.54 -35.57
CA GLY A 182 21.87 -12.64 -34.81
C GLY A 182 22.34 -12.73 -33.34
N GLY A 183 22.75 -11.60 -32.74
CA GLY A 183 23.30 -11.55 -31.37
C GLY A 183 24.77 -11.95 -31.25
N TYR A 184 25.47 -12.19 -32.37
CA TYR A 184 26.89 -12.45 -32.41
C TYR A 184 27.64 -11.32 -33.09
N ILE A 185 28.87 -11.06 -32.65
CA ILE A 185 29.86 -10.32 -33.43
C ILE A 185 30.86 -11.31 -34.01
N ALA A 186 31.19 -11.14 -35.29
CA ALA A 186 32.23 -11.91 -35.94
C ALA A 186 33.05 -11.04 -36.89
N THR A 187 34.30 -11.42 -37.10
CA THR A 187 35.21 -10.74 -38.04
C THR A 187 35.60 -11.68 -39.18
N ILE A 188 35.61 -11.14 -40.40
CA ILE A 188 35.97 -11.87 -41.62
C ILE A 188 36.95 -11.03 -42.42
N LYS A 189 38.13 -11.58 -42.72
CA LYS A 189 39.09 -10.92 -43.61
C LYS A 189 38.54 -10.79 -45.03
N TYR A 190 38.78 -9.63 -45.63
CA TYR A 190 38.35 -9.32 -47.00
C TYR A 190 38.85 -10.36 -48.01
N ASP A 191 40.10 -10.82 -47.86
CA ASP A 191 40.70 -11.79 -48.78
C ASP A 191 40.02 -13.17 -48.68
N ASN A 192 39.53 -13.57 -47.50
CA ASN A 192 38.74 -14.79 -47.32
C ASN A 192 37.34 -14.67 -47.95
N LEU A 193 36.76 -13.47 -47.89
CA LEU A 193 35.48 -13.18 -48.52
C LEU A 193 35.60 -13.22 -50.05
N LYS A 194 36.66 -12.63 -50.61
CA LYS A 194 36.95 -12.57 -52.05
C LYS A 194 37.37 -13.92 -52.64
N GLY A 195 38.25 -14.65 -51.94
CA GLY A 195 38.89 -15.89 -52.41
C GLY A 195 37.97 -17.11 -52.53
N THR A 196 36.72 -17.03 -52.08
CA THR A 196 35.73 -18.13 -52.13
C THR A 196 34.70 -17.98 -53.25
N SER A 197 34.96 -17.11 -54.24
CA SER A 197 34.06 -16.80 -55.37
C SER A 197 34.21 -17.74 -56.57
N SER A 198 35.30 -18.50 -56.70
CA SER A 198 35.64 -19.25 -57.93
C SER A 198 35.44 -20.76 -57.88
N SER A 199 34.91 -21.34 -56.80
CA SER A 199 34.68 -22.78 -56.71
C SER A 199 33.22 -23.12 -56.47
N THR A 200 32.64 -23.89 -57.40
CA THR A 200 31.29 -24.48 -57.47
C THR A 200 30.95 -25.45 -56.32
N SER A 201 31.72 -25.43 -55.24
CA SER A 201 31.52 -26.24 -54.03
C SER A 201 31.67 -25.36 -52.79
N GLY A 202 30.60 -25.22 -52.01
CA GLY A 202 30.51 -24.35 -50.85
C GLY A 202 31.48 -24.71 -49.72
N LYS A 203 32.73 -24.22 -49.81
CA LYS A 203 33.61 -24.12 -48.64
C LYS A 203 32.97 -23.15 -47.64
N LYS A 204 32.71 -23.64 -46.42
CA LYS A 204 32.17 -22.84 -45.31
C LYS A 204 33.08 -21.63 -45.07
N LEU A 205 32.48 -20.46 -44.92
CA LEU A 205 33.20 -19.23 -44.60
C LEU A 205 33.89 -19.39 -43.23
N THR A 206 35.16 -19.02 -43.13
CA THR A 206 35.92 -19.07 -41.87
C THR A 206 35.97 -17.69 -41.23
N TYR A 207 35.43 -17.58 -40.03
CA TYR A 207 35.57 -16.41 -39.17
C TYR A 207 36.97 -16.38 -38.55
N GLU A 208 37.54 -15.19 -38.36
CA GLU A 208 38.77 -15.04 -37.57
C GLU A 208 38.48 -15.25 -36.09
N TRP A 209 37.39 -14.64 -35.62
CA TRP A 209 36.78 -14.93 -34.32
C TRP A 209 35.28 -14.63 -34.38
N LYS A 210 34.54 -15.24 -33.45
CA LYS A 210 33.09 -15.06 -33.27
C LYS A 210 32.78 -15.08 -31.79
N LEU A 211 32.01 -14.11 -31.31
CA LEU A 211 31.63 -13.97 -29.90
C LEU A 211 30.12 -13.71 -29.78
N ASN A 212 29.49 -14.28 -28.76
CA ASN A 212 28.11 -13.99 -28.41
C ASN A 212 28.02 -12.69 -27.59
N LEU A 213 27.19 -11.75 -28.03
CA LEU A 213 26.96 -10.47 -27.34
C LEU A 213 25.91 -10.58 -26.23
N GLY A 214 25.07 -11.62 -26.24
CA GLY A 214 23.94 -11.79 -25.33
C GLY A 214 22.77 -10.82 -25.56
N ASP A 215 22.90 -9.88 -26.50
CA ASP A 215 21.90 -8.89 -26.90
C ASP A 215 22.06 -8.58 -28.41
N THR A 216 21.07 -7.91 -29.00
CA THR A 216 21.10 -7.47 -30.40
C THR A 216 21.90 -6.17 -30.53
N ALA A 217 22.86 -6.15 -31.46
CA ALA A 217 23.60 -4.93 -31.79
C ALA A 217 22.71 -3.95 -32.57
N ILE A 218 22.74 -2.69 -32.14
CA ILE A 218 22.05 -1.55 -32.76
C ILE A 218 22.97 -0.90 -33.80
N ASP A 219 24.19 -0.58 -33.40
CA ASP A 219 25.18 0.06 -34.29
C ASP A 219 26.59 -0.46 -34.02
N ILE A 220 27.44 -0.37 -35.03
CA ILE A 220 28.85 -0.74 -34.97
C ILE A 220 29.70 0.33 -35.64
N ARG A 221 30.78 0.73 -34.96
CA ARG A 221 31.74 1.70 -35.46
C ARG A 221 33.16 1.21 -35.21
N VAL A 222 34.04 1.45 -36.17
CA VAL A 222 35.46 1.12 -36.04
C VAL A 222 36.24 2.41 -35.86
N MET A 223 37.09 2.44 -34.84
CA MET A 223 37.94 3.57 -34.53
C MET A 223 39.40 3.18 -34.74
N GLU A 224 40.03 3.82 -35.73
CA GLU A 224 41.43 3.58 -36.11
C GLU A 224 42.33 4.80 -35.83
N ALA A 225 42.66 5.08 -34.59
CA ALA A 225 43.54 6.21 -34.24
C ALA A 225 44.98 5.74 -34.05
N SER A 226 45.91 6.17 -34.90
CA SER A 226 47.34 6.06 -34.60
C SER A 226 47.67 7.01 -33.44
N PRO A 227 48.40 6.60 -32.38
CA PRO A 227 49.18 5.36 -32.23
C PRO A 227 48.44 4.20 -31.55
N THR A 228 47.18 4.37 -31.17
CA THR A 228 46.40 3.32 -30.50
C THR A 228 46.05 2.16 -31.44
N GLN A 229 45.96 0.95 -30.90
CA GLN A 229 45.44 -0.17 -31.66
C GLN A 229 43.98 0.11 -32.08
N PRO A 230 43.55 -0.36 -33.26
CA PRO A 230 42.19 -0.18 -33.75
C PRO A 230 41.19 -0.89 -32.84
N SER A 231 40.03 -0.25 -32.64
CA SER A 231 38.96 -0.74 -31.77
C SER A 231 37.65 -0.87 -32.53
N ILE A 232 36.96 -1.98 -32.31
CA ILE A 232 35.61 -2.21 -32.84
C ILE A 232 34.62 -1.98 -31.71
N ILE A 233 33.78 -0.96 -31.87
CA ILE A 233 32.81 -0.54 -30.86
C ILE A 233 31.44 -1.01 -31.31
N VAL A 234 30.79 -1.80 -30.47
CA VAL A 234 29.46 -2.37 -30.72
C VAL A 234 28.51 -1.85 -29.66
N LEU A 235 27.47 -1.13 -30.09
CA LEU A 235 26.40 -0.70 -29.22
C LEU A 235 25.25 -1.71 -29.27
N CYS A 236 24.93 -2.33 -28.14
CA CYS A 236 23.68 -3.07 -27.92
C CYS A 236 22.69 -2.18 -27.15
N LYS A 237 21.49 -2.68 -26.83
CA LYS A 237 20.45 -1.87 -26.17
C LYS A 237 20.86 -1.36 -24.80
N ARG A 238 21.56 -2.19 -24.03
CA ARG A 238 22.01 -1.85 -22.66
C ARG A 238 23.48 -2.08 -22.41
N ILE A 239 24.24 -2.51 -23.41
CA ILE A 239 25.66 -2.82 -23.25
C ILE A 239 26.43 -2.25 -24.43
N LEU A 240 27.53 -1.55 -24.13
CA LEU A 240 28.53 -1.15 -25.11
C LEU A 240 29.75 -2.06 -24.96
N PHE A 241 30.17 -2.68 -26.06
CA PHE A 241 31.40 -3.45 -26.12
C PHE A 241 32.45 -2.71 -26.93
N CYS A 242 33.68 -2.67 -26.43
CA CYS A 242 34.85 -2.23 -27.19
C CYS A 242 35.80 -3.41 -27.34
N PHE A 243 35.97 -3.89 -28.58
CA PHE A 243 36.83 -5.02 -28.92
C PHE A 243 38.15 -4.57 -29.51
N THR A 244 39.21 -5.33 -29.26
CA THR A 244 40.39 -5.33 -30.13
C THR A 244 40.06 -6.01 -31.45
N THR A 245 40.88 -5.78 -32.48
CA THR A 245 40.73 -6.50 -33.76
C THR A 245 40.93 -8.01 -33.64
N GLY A 246 41.63 -8.49 -32.60
CA GLY A 246 41.79 -9.91 -32.29
C GLY A 246 40.61 -10.56 -31.55
N GLY A 247 39.56 -9.81 -31.21
CA GLY A 247 38.35 -10.35 -30.56
C GLY A 247 38.37 -10.35 -29.04
N ASN A 248 39.39 -9.75 -28.42
CA ASN A 248 39.41 -9.54 -26.98
C ASN A 248 38.60 -8.30 -26.62
N ILE A 249 37.83 -8.37 -25.53
CA ILE A 249 37.11 -7.21 -24.98
C ILE A 249 38.14 -6.30 -24.28
N ARG A 250 38.29 -5.06 -24.75
CA ARG A 250 39.06 -4.03 -24.01
C ARG A 250 38.30 -3.57 -22.78
N TYR A 251 37.03 -3.25 -22.98
CA TYR A 251 36.10 -2.91 -21.91
C TYR A 251 34.67 -3.16 -22.39
N CYS A 252 33.77 -3.37 -21.43
CA CYS A 252 32.34 -3.40 -21.65
C CYS A 252 31.66 -2.50 -20.62
N HIS A 253 30.71 -1.69 -21.07
CA HIS A 253 29.93 -0.80 -20.21
C HIS A 253 28.47 -1.22 -20.25
N ARG A 254 27.88 -1.51 -19.09
CA ARG A 254 26.45 -1.78 -18.94
C ARG A 254 25.74 -0.50 -18.54
N PHE A 255 24.77 -0.08 -19.34
CA PHE A 255 23.96 1.11 -19.10
C PHE A 255 22.71 0.76 -18.27
N ASP A 256 22.30 1.72 -17.43
CA ASP A 256 20.99 1.71 -16.76
C ASP A 256 19.87 2.27 -17.65
N PHE A 257 20.24 2.87 -18.79
CA PHE A 257 19.34 3.39 -19.81
C PHE A 257 19.41 2.54 -21.09
N ILE A 258 18.43 2.74 -21.97
CA ILE A 258 18.41 2.12 -23.30
C ILE A 258 19.08 3.07 -24.29
N ALA A 259 20.16 2.61 -24.90
CA ALA A 259 20.86 3.33 -25.96
C ALA A 259 20.19 3.09 -27.32
N VAL A 260 20.18 4.11 -28.16
CA VAL A 260 19.49 4.14 -29.47
C VAL A 260 20.46 4.41 -30.60
N SER A 261 21.43 5.29 -30.38
CA SER A 261 22.32 5.77 -31.44
C SER A 261 23.74 5.94 -30.92
N LEU A 262 24.71 5.71 -31.80
CA LEU A 262 26.13 5.77 -31.51
C LEU A 262 26.82 6.70 -32.50
N LEU A 263 27.60 7.64 -31.96
CA LEU A 263 28.63 8.36 -32.71
C LEU A 263 29.97 8.11 -32.04
N VAL A 264 30.96 7.71 -32.83
CA VAL A 264 32.35 7.65 -32.38
C VAL A 264 33.11 8.75 -33.13
N TYR A 265 33.77 9.63 -32.39
CA TYR A 265 34.42 10.80 -32.97
C TYR A 265 35.82 11.01 -32.40
N ARG A 266 36.58 11.88 -33.06
CA ARG A 266 37.92 12.28 -32.64
C ARG A 266 37.94 13.74 -32.28
N THR A 267 38.69 14.06 -31.24
CA THR A 267 39.07 15.44 -30.92
C THR A 267 40.32 15.81 -31.70
N ALA A 268 40.50 17.10 -32.02
CA ALA A 268 41.68 17.59 -32.72
C ALA A 268 42.98 17.42 -31.91
N GLU A 269 42.86 17.33 -30.59
CA GLU A 269 43.94 16.92 -29.71
C GLU A 269 44.04 15.39 -29.77
N ASP A 270 45.15 14.89 -30.34
CA ASP A 270 45.52 13.47 -30.49
C ASP A 270 45.65 12.78 -29.12
N THR A 271 44.52 12.59 -28.45
CA THR A 271 44.43 11.83 -27.21
C THR A 271 44.20 10.36 -27.55
N ALA A 272 44.84 9.47 -26.79
CA ALA A 272 44.71 8.01 -26.96
C ALA A 272 43.32 7.46 -26.56
N HIS A 273 42.33 8.33 -26.36
CA HIS A 273 41.03 8.01 -25.82
C HIS A 273 39.96 7.93 -26.91
N ILE A 274 38.99 7.04 -26.71
CA ILE A 274 37.85 6.89 -27.61
C ILE A 274 36.72 7.78 -27.12
N ASN A 275 36.41 8.84 -27.88
CA ASN A 275 35.26 9.69 -27.59
C ASN A 275 34.02 9.18 -28.30
N MET A 276 32.92 9.07 -27.54
CA MET A 276 31.67 8.50 -28.00
C MET A 276 30.51 9.37 -27.54
N ALA A 277 29.54 9.60 -28.41
CA ALA A 277 28.26 10.20 -28.04
C ALA A 277 27.16 9.16 -28.24
N ILE A 278 26.35 8.97 -27.19
CA ILE A 278 25.29 7.97 -27.16
C ILE A 278 23.96 8.68 -26.94
N GLY A 279 23.03 8.42 -27.85
CA GLY A 279 21.65 8.85 -27.74
C GLY A 279 20.82 7.85 -26.95
N THR A 280 19.99 8.32 -26.02
CA THR A 280 19.15 7.46 -25.18
C THR A 280 17.66 7.61 -25.50
N THR A 281 16.87 6.60 -25.12
CA THR A 281 15.40 6.68 -25.16
C THR A 281 14.84 7.73 -24.20
N ASN A 282 15.60 8.12 -23.17
CA ASN A 282 15.18 9.07 -22.13
C ASN A 282 15.43 10.52 -22.56
N LYS A 283 15.56 10.77 -23.88
CA LYS A 283 15.82 12.09 -24.45
C LYS A 283 17.06 12.73 -23.84
N SER A 284 18.15 11.97 -23.77
CA SER A 284 19.45 12.49 -23.34
C SER A 284 20.55 12.08 -24.30
N LEU A 285 21.56 12.93 -24.39
CA LEU A 285 22.81 12.70 -25.08
C LEU A 285 23.91 12.54 -24.03
N VAL A 286 24.53 11.37 -23.98
CA VAL A 286 25.61 11.06 -23.05
C VAL A 286 26.92 11.00 -23.82
N ILE A 287 27.90 11.78 -23.40
CA ILE A 287 29.23 11.82 -24.01
C ILE A 287 30.20 11.06 -23.10
N TYR A 288 30.80 10.03 -23.64
CA TYR A 288 31.79 9.17 -23.01
C TYR A 288 33.19 9.45 -23.57
N GLN A 289 34.18 9.33 -22.69
CA GLN A 289 35.58 9.19 -23.02
C GLN A 289 36.04 7.83 -22.47
N ASP A 290 36.24 6.87 -23.35
CA ASP A 290 36.40 5.45 -23.04
C ASP A 290 35.26 4.88 -22.16
N HIS A 291 35.45 4.90 -20.84
CA HIS A 291 34.51 4.37 -19.85
C HIS A 291 33.95 5.46 -18.92
N SER A 292 34.51 6.68 -18.94
CA SER A 292 34.06 7.78 -18.09
C SER A 292 33.04 8.65 -18.84
N ILE A 293 32.02 9.09 -18.12
CA ILE A 293 31.06 10.08 -18.63
C ILE A 293 31.72 11.45 -18.50
N VAL A 294 31.86 12.16 -19.62
CA VAL A 294 32.39 13.54 -19.67
C VAL A 294 31.26 14.55 -19.58
N TRP A 295 30.15 14.29 -20.27
CA TRP A 295 29.04 15.22 -20.35
C TRP A 295 27.70 14.50 -20.51
N ILE A 296 26.65 15.08 -19.94
CA ILE A 296 25.26 14.66 -20.18
C ILE A 296 24.48 15.90 -20.56
N SER A 297 23.77 15.82 -21.68
CA SER A 297 22.88 16.87 -22.15
C SER A 297 21.47 16.34 -22.29
N ARG A 298 20.49 17.08 -21.77
CA ARG A 298 19.07 16.77 -21.98
C ARG A 298 18.64 17.29 -23.35
N LEU A 299 17.97 16.42 -24.09
CA LEU A 299 17.29 16.69 -25.35
C LEU A 299 15.77 16.74 -25.10
N ASP A 300 15.03 17.36 -26.00
CA ASP A 300 13.56 17.37 -25.95
C ASP A 300 12.94 16.20 -26.74
N TYR A 301 13.78 15.44 -27.44
CA TYR A 301 13.43 14.37 -28.37
C TYR A 301 14.42 13.19 -28.25
N THR A 302 14.08 12.05 -28.86
CA THR A 302 14.94 10.87 -28.94
C THR A 302 15.76 10.87 -30.24
N PRO A 303 17.11 10.89 -30.16
CA PRO A 303 17.96 10.95 -31.36
C PRO A 303 18.15 9.57 -32.01
N ILE A 304 17.78 9.44 -33.28
CA ILE A 304 17.99 8.25 -34.13
C ILE A 304 19.42 8.21 -34.67
N ASN A 305 19.92 9.34 -35.16
CA ASN A 305 21.24 9.42 -35.80
C ASN A 305 21.97 10.66 -35.28
N ILE A 306 23.24 10.49 -34.95
CA ILE A 306 24.10 11.51 -34.35
C ILE A 306 25.33 11.62 -35.22
N GLN A 307 25.61 12.81 -35.73
CA GLN A 307 26.84 13.11 -36.46
C GLN A 307 27.40 14.48 -36.08
N LEU A 308 28.64 14.75 -36.48
CA LEU A 308 29.29 16.04 -36.29
C LEU A 308 29.38 16.75 -37.63
N CYS A 309 29.01 18.04 -37.65
CA CYS A 309 29.24 18.93 -38.78
C CYS A 309 30.15 20.08 -38.41
N THR A 310 30.93 20.53 -39.41
CA THR A 310 31.67 21.79 -39.35
C THR A 310 31.35 22.62 -40.59
N PHE A 311 30.70 23.77 -40.38
CA PHE A 311 30.23 24.65 -41.48
C PHE A 311 30.82 26.06 -41.46
N SER A 312 31.58 26.42 -40.43
CA SER A 312 32.38 27.66 -40.42
C SER A 312 33.59 27.52 -39.49
N GLU A 313 34.52 28.47 -39.56
CA GLU A 313 35.63 28.52 -38.61
C GLU A 313 35.17 28.68 -37.16
N THR A 314 34.04 29.36 -36.93
CA THR A 314 33.44 29.60 -35.61
C THR A 314 32.59 28.42 -35.12
N HIS A 315 31.94 27.70 -36.03
CA HIS A 315 31.02 26.60 -35.73
C HIS A 315 31.64 25.27 -36.18
N ARG A 316 32.57 24.79 -35.34
CA ARG A 316 33.24 23.50 -35.51
C ARG A 316 32.62 22.45 -34.61
N CYS A 317 32.56 21.22 -35.09
CA CYS A 317 32.08 20.06 -34.32
C CYS A 317 30.69 20.26 -33.70
N MET A 318 29.77 20.86 -34.46
CA MET A 318 28.37 20.98 -34.06
C MET A 318 27.68 19.62 -34.18
N LEU A 319 26.76 19.31 -33.26
CA LEU A 319 26.06 18.03 -33.24
C LEU A 319 24.82 18.08 -34.13
N ALA A 320 24.83 17.36 -35.24
CA ALA A 320 23.64 17.13 -36.05
C ALA A 320 22.89 15.91 -35.51
N LEU A 321 21.64 16.12 -35.12
CA LEU A 321 20.77 15.13 -34.52
C LEU A 321 19.52 14.99 -35.38
N LEU A 322 19.22 13.75 -35.79
CA LEU A 322 17.97 13.39 -36.46
C LEU A 322 17.06 12.66 -35.47
N ASN A 323 15.80 13.07 -35.40
CA ASN A 323 14.88 12.66 -34.35
C ASN A 323 13.84 11.65 -34.85
N PHE A 324 13.19 10.94 -33.92
CA PHE A 324 12.05 10.08 -34.24
C PHE A 324 10.81 10.82 -34.74
N GLU A 325 10.71 12.11 -34.47
CA GLU A 325 9.62 13.00 -34.93
C GLU A 325 9.98 13.70 -36.26
N ASP A 326 10.90 13.13 -37.04
CA ASP A 326 11.35 13.63 -38.34
C ASP A 326 11.93 15.05 -38.35
N VAL A 327 12.42 15.51 -37.20
CA VAL A 327 13.10 16.81 -37.09
C VAL A 327 14.62 16.61 -37.15
N LEU A 328 15.29 17.38 -37.99
CA LEU A 328 16.74 17.60 -37.93
C LEU A 328 17.05 18.85 -37.12
N THR A 329 17.94 18.69 -36.16
CA THR A 329 18.42 19.76 -35.29
C THR A 329 19.94 19.76 -35.27
N VAL A 330 20.54 20.95 -35.40
CA VAL A 330 21.99 21.13 -35.27
C VAL A 330 22.24 21.92 -34.02
N ASN A 331 22.99 21.31 -33.11
CA ASN A 331 23.00 21.68 -31.71
C ASN A 331 24.42 21.88 -31.19
N TYR A 332 24.51 22.70 -30.14
CA TYR A 332 25.72 22.82 -29.32
C TYR A 332 25.41 22.56 -27.84
N LEU A 333 26.43 22.19 -27.08
CA LEU A 333 26.28 21.87 -25.66
C LEU A 333 26.24 23.16 -24.83
N GLY A 334 25.17 23.35 -24.06
CA GLY A 334 25.06 24.50 -23.17
C GLY A 334 25.94 24.36 -21.93
N THR A 335 26.89 25.28 -21.77
CA THR A 335 27.93 25.24 -20.71
C THR A 335 27.74 26.30 -19.62
N GLN A 336 26.80 27.24 -19.77
CA GLN A 336 26.65 28.32 -18.80
C GLN A 336 25.76 27.90 -17.62
N PRO A 337 26.31 27.76 -16.40
CA PRO A 337 25.52 27.56 -15.20
C PRO A 337 24.63 28.78 -14.99
N ASN A 338 23.33 28.56 -14.82
CA ASN A 338 22.49 29.63 -14.34
C ASN A 338 22.75 29.77 -12.84
N LEU A 339 23.23 30.92 -12.41
CA LEU A 339 23.18 31.26 -10.99
C LEU A 339 21.70 31.27 -10.62
N PHE A 340 21.30 30.51 -9.60
CA PHE A 340 19.95 30.60 -9.03
C PHE A 340 19.76 32.01 -8.45
N LYS A 341 19.45 32.95 -9.32
CA LYS A 341 18.94 34.27 -8.97
C LYS A 341 17.45 34.15 -9.11
N PHE A 342 16.74 34.46 -8.04
CA PHE A 342 15.33 34.82 -8.17
C PHE A 342 15.29 35.90 -9.25
N VAL A 343 14.64 35.61 -10.37
CA VAL A 343 14.33 36.65 -11.34
C VAL A 343 13.58 37.68 -10.51
N GLU A 344 14.09 38.90 -10.44
CA GLU A 344 13.30 40.06 -10.02
C GLU A 344 12.21 40.22 -11.08
N THR A 345 11.23 39.31 -11.06
CA THR A 345 10.01 39.50 -11.82
C THR A 345 9.43 40.78 -11.27
N GLU A 346 9.13 41.75 -12.13
CA GLU A 346 8.13 42.75 -11.82
C GLU A 346 7.01 42.04 -11.06
N PRO A 347 6.60 42.53 -9.89
CA PRO A 347 5.68 41.80 -9.04
C PRO A 347 4.46 41.49 -9.87
N LYS A 348 4.29 40.21 -10.26
CA LYS A 348 2.99 39.69 -10.67
C LYS A 348 2.09 40.15 -9.55
N ILE A 349 1.16 41.06 -9.85
CA ILE A 349 0.25 41.66 -8.88
C ILE A 349 -0.51 40.51 -8.26
N THR A 350 0.06 39.97 -7.19
CA THR A 350 -0.53 38.95 -6.37
C THR A 350 -1.53 39.74 -5.58
N ASN A 351 -2.83 39.46 -5.77
CA ASN A 351 -3.90 40.24 -5.19
C ASN A 351 -3.82 40.15 -3.65
N THR A 352 -3.04 41.04 -3.03
CA THR A 352 -2.70 41.06 -1.61
C THR A 352 -3.93 41.22 -0.76
N GLU A 353 -4.94 41.93 -1.28
CA GLU A 353 -6.23 42.11 -0.64
C GLU A 353 -7.01 40.81 -0.52
N GLN A 354 -7.09 39.99 -1.57
CA GLN A 354 -7.79 38.70 -1.51
C GLN A 354 -7.15 37.75 -0.50
N LYS A 355 -5.82 37.63 -0.52
CA LYS A 355 -5.09 36.78 0.43
C LYS A 355 -5.20 37.28 1.87
N ARG A 356 -5.22 38.61 2.07
CA ARG A 356 -5.43 39.22 3.39
C ARG A 356 -6.83 38.94 3.92
N LEU A 357 -7.87 39.04 3.06
CA LEU A 357 -9.24 38.73 3.44
C LEU A 357 -9.41 37.25 3.82
N GLU A 358 -8.81 36.33 3.07
CA GLU A 358 -8.77 34.90 3.41
C GLU A 358 -8.04 34.63 4.72
N MET A 359 -6.88 35.25 4.94
CA MET A 359 -6.12 35.13 6.19
C MET A 359 -6.92 35.62 7.41
N ILE A 360 -7.61 36.76 7.28
CA ILE A 360 -8.48 37.28 8.34
C ILE A 360 -9.65 36.32 8.60
N LYS A 361 -10.20 35.68 7.57
CA LYS A 361 -11.27 34.68 7.72
C LYS A 361 -10.77 33.48 8.53
N TYR A 362 -9.63 32.90 8.14
CA TYR A 362 -9.07 31.73 8.84
C TYR A 362 -8.61 32.06 10.26
N GLU A 363 -8.02 33.24 10.51
CA GLU A 363 -7.68 33.65 11.87
C GLU A 363 -8.91 33.78 12.77
N LYS A 364 -10.04 34.24 12.23
CA LYS A 364 -11.30 34.30 12.97
C LYS A 364 -11.81 32.91 13.31
N GLU A 365 -11.79 31.97 12.36
CA GLU A 365 -12.18 30.57 12.57
C GLU A 365 -11.28 29.87 13.62
N ILE A 366 -9.97 30.10 13.59
CA ILE A 366 -9.03 29.54 14.59
C ILE A 366 -9.28 30.14 15.98
N LYS A 367 -9.56 31.45 16.07
CA LYS A 367 -9.84 32.11 17.35
C LYS A 367 -11.19 31.71 17.94
N SER A 368 -12.23 31.48 17.12
CA SER A 368 -13.51 30.97 17.62
C SER A 368 -13.37 29.55 18.15
N PHE A 369 -12.64 28.66 17.46
CA PHE A 369 -12.38 27.30 17.93
C PHE A 369 -11.59 27.27 19.26
N GLY A 370 -10.61 28.18 19.42
CA GLY A 370 -9.86 28.34 20.66
C GLY A 370 -10.62 28.97 21.83
N LEU A 371 -11.76 29.62 21.57
CA LEU A 371 -12.69 30.15 22.59
C LEU A 371 -13.76 29.11 22.96
N GLU A 372 -14.31 28.37 22.00
CA GLU A 372 -15.28 27.29 22.21
C GLU A 372 -14.69 26.16 23.09
N THR A 373 -13.43 25.78 22.85
CA THR A 373 -12.69 24.81 23.69
C THR A 373 -12.42 25.28 25.12
N LYS A 374 -12.40 26.60 25.38
CA LYS A 374 -12.28 27.14 26.75
C LYS A 374 -13.62 27.23 27.45
N ILE A 375 -14.68 27.58 26.74
CA ILE A 375 -16.05 27.64 27.26
C ILE A 375 -16.56 26.24 27.62
N LEU A 376 -16.22 25.22 26.82
CA LEU A 376 -16.54 23.80 27.08
C LEU A 376 -15.92 23.24 28.37
N ASN A 377 -14.83 23.83 28.88
CA ASN A 377 -14.21 23.40 30.13
C ASN A 377 -14.76 24.11 31.38
N ASP A 378 -15.47 25.24 31.23
CA ASP A 378 -15.89 26.08 32.36
C ASP A 378 -17.41 26.10 32.62
N GLU A 379 -18.26 25.65 31.69
CA GLU A 379 -19.73 25.62 31.91
C GLU A 379 -20.37 24.27 31.55
N ILE A 380 -20.65 23.46 32.58
CA ILE A 380 -21.76 22.50 32.56
C ILE A 380 -23.05 23.32 32.51
N GLY A 381 -23.65 23.41 31.33
CA GLY A 381 -25.01 23.92 31.15
C GLY A 381 -25.08 25.31 30.52
N GLY A 382 -25.36 25.35 29.21
CA GLY A 382 -25.72 26.57 28.50
C GLY A 382 -25.79 26.35 27.01
N ASP A 383 -27.01 26.38 26.47
CA ASP A 383 -27.37 26.13 25.07
C ASP A 383 -26.43 26.80 24.05
N ILE A 384 -25.62 25.99 23.38
CA ILE A 384 -24.99 26.36 22.12
C ILE A 384 -26.06 26.15 21.06
N GLY A 385 -26.31 27.19 20.25
CA GLY A 385 -27.21 27.14 19.10
C GLY A 385 -26.72 26.10 18.09
N ASN A 386 -27.06 24.85 18.35
CA ASN A 386 -26.78 23.71 17.50
C ASN A 386 -27.75 23.76 16.34
N ILE A 387 -27.23 23.54 15.14
CA ILE A 387 -28.05 22.96 14.08
C ILE A 387 -28.49 21.61 14.64
N GLU A 388 -29.72 21.53 15.14
CA GLU A 388 -30.24 20.38 15.88
C GLU A 388 -30.33 19.16 14.95
N THR A 389 -29.27 18.36 14.96
CA THR A 389 -29.35 16.96 14.55
C THR A 389 -29.92 16.19 15.73
N SER A 390 -31.11 15.62 15.55
CA SER A 390 -31.80 14.88 16.61
C SER A 390 -32.14 13.47 16.14
N LEU A 391 -31.81 12.50 16.97
CA LEU A 391 -32.26 11.12 16.85
C LEU A 391 -33.35 10.92 17.90
N THR A 392 -34.57 10.64 17.45
CA THR A 392 -35.70 10.36 18.34
C THR A 392 -36.29 9.01 17.99
N LEU A 393 -36.50 8.19 19.02
CA LEU A 393 -37.18 6.90 18.89
C LEU A 393 -38.60 7.03 19.42
N LEU A 394 -39.57 6.60 18.61
CA LEU A 394 -40.96 6.47 19.03
C LEU A 394 -41.30 4.99 19.11
N LEU A 395 -41.54 4.51 20.33
CA LEU A 395 -42.13 3.20 20.59
C LEU A 395 -43.66 3.32 20.43
N GLN A 396 -44.20 2.80 19.33
CA GLN A 396 -45.65 2.75 19.12
C GLN A 396 -46.17 1.34 19.43
N LYS A 397 -47.27 1.24 20.19
CA LYS A 397 -48.09 0.02 20.20
C LYS A 397 -48.84 -0.05 18.86
N PRO A 398 -49.00 -1.23 18.24
CA PRO A 398 -49.80 -1.34 17.01
C PRO A 398 -51.21 -0.81 17.29
N LYS A 399 -51.68 0.13 16.45
CA LYS A 399 -53.00 0.76 16.55
C LYS A 399 -54.10 -0.30 16.69
N GLU A 400 -54.92 -0.15 17.72
CA GLU A 400 -56.08 -1.00 17.97
C GLU A 400 -57.15 -0.86 16.87
N VAL A 401 -57.70 -2.02 16.50
CA VAL A 401 -58.97 -2.18 15.79
C VAL A 401 -60.09 -1.63 16.69
N PRO A 402 -61.08 -0.88 16.14
CA PRO A 402 -62.12 -0.28 16.98
C PRO A 402 -63.09 -1.34 17.52
N ASP A 403 -63.34 -1.24 18.82
CA ASP A 403 -64.48 -1.72 19.61
C ASP A 403 -65.22 -2.98 19.12
N LYS A 404 -64.95 -4.09 19.81
CA LYS A 404 -65.99 -4.94 20.43
C LYS A 404 -65.35 -6.00 21.34
N LEU A 405 -65.96 -6.13 22.52
CA LEU A 405 -65.72 -7.12 23.58
C LEU A 405 -65.05 -8.42 23.08
N LEU A 406 -63.85 -8.70 23.57
CA LEU A 406 -63.37 -10.07 23.69
C LEU A 406 -62.77 -10.26 25.08
N THR A 407 -63.39 -11.20 25.77
CA THR A 407 -63.04 -11.79 27.05
C THR A 407 -61.62 -12.33 27.06
N PHE A 408 -60.97 -12.15 28.23
CA PHE A 408 -59.71 -12.75 28.64
C PHE A 408 -59.65 -14.25 28.31
N ASP A 409 -58.63 -14.65 27.53
CA ASP A 409 -57.87 -15.89 27.69
C ASP A 409 -56.72 -15.93 26.65
N SER A 410 -55.51 -16.24 27.13
CA SER A 410 -54.25 -16.45 26.36
C SER A 410 -53.72 -15.25 25.55
N ILE A 411 -52.79 -14.50 26.17
CA ILE A 411 -51.92 -13.55 25.46
C ILE A 411 -50.96 -14.34 24.57
N ASP A 412 -51.34 -14.53 23.31
CA ASP A 412 -50.45 -14.96 22.23
C ASP A 412 -49.40 -13.84 22.00
N PHE A 413 -48.15 -14.07 22.44
CA PHE A 413 -46.97 -13.26 22.14
C PHE A 413 -46.54 -13.43 20.66
N LYS A 414 -47.46 -13.12 19.73
CA LYS A 414 -47.23 -13.11 18.27
C LYS A 414 -47.02 -11.71 17.70
N ARG A 415 -46.85 -10.68 18.53
CA ARG A 415 -46.84 -9.28 18.08
C ARG A 415 -45.41 -8.74 18.06
N GLU A 416 -44.86 -8.70 16.85
CA GLU A 416 -43.73 -7.86 16.46
C GLU A 416 -43.93 -6.47 17.07
N LYS A 417 -42.97 -6.01 17.89
CA LYS A 417 -42.95 -4.61 18.36
C LYS A 417 -42.15 -3.81 17.33
N GLU A 418 -42.70 -2.67 16.90
CA GLU A 418 -42.07 -1.79 15.92
C GLU A 418 -41.45 -0.58 16.63
N ILE A 419 -40.19 -0.28 16.33
CA ILE A 419 -39.55 0.98 16.72
C ILE A 419 -39.47 1.88 15.49
N ILE A 420 -39.97 3.10 15.62
CA ILE A 420 -39.79 4.12 14.59
C ILE A 420 -38.59 4.98 14.97
N VAL A 421 -37.56 4.96 14.12
CA VAL A 421 -36.38 5.80 14.26
C VAL A 421 -36.57 7.03 13.39
N ASN A 422 -36.71 8.18 14.02
CA ASN A 422 -36.78 9.47 13.35
C ASN A 422 -35.45 10.20 13.48
N VAL A 423 -34.87 10.55 12.34
CA VAL A 423 -33.62 11.29 12.24
C VAL A 423 -33.91 12.65 11.59
N THR A 424 -33.56 13.73 12.27
CA THR A 424 -33.57 15.07 11.68
C THR A 424 -32.13 15.52 11.46
N SER A 425 -31.72 15.78 10.22
CA SER A 425 -30.35 16.22 9.94
C SER A 425 -30.21 16.89 8.57
N LEU A 426 -29.22 17.76 8.42
CA LEU A 426 -28.85 18.42 7.15
C LEU A 426 -27.94 17.55 6.28
N SER A 427 -27.36 16.48 6.83
CA SER A 427 -26.54 15.54 6.06
C SER A 427 -27.41 14.68 5.15
N PRO A 428 -26.90 14.20 4.00
CA PRO A 428 -27.70 13.46 3.03
C PRO A 428 -27.97 12.01 3.44
N SER A 429 -27.09 11.39 4.23
CA SER A 429 -27.25 10.01 4.67
C SER A 429 -26.73 9.75 6.08
N VAL A 430 -27.34 8.76 6.74
CA VAL A 430 -26.99 8.31 8.10
C VAL A 430 -26.95 6.81 8.12
N GLU A 431 -25.88 6.27 8.69
CA GLU A 431 -25.77 4.85 8.97
C GLU A 431 -26.08 4.61 10.45
N ILE A 432 -27.05 3.73 10.71
CA ILE A 432 -27.59 3.46 12.03
C ILE A 432 -27.24 2.03 12.44
N LEU A 433 -26.66 1.90 13.62
CA LEU A 433 -26.31 0.63 14.26
C LEU A 433 -27.09 0.49 15.56
N PHE A 434 -27.70 -0.69 15.76
CA PHE A 434 -28.36 -1.04 17.01
C PHE A 434 -27.45 -1.91 17.86
N GLU A 435 -27.13 -1.46 19.07
CA GLU A 435 -26.37 -2.20 20.07
C GLU A 435 -27.31 -2.58 21.21
N SER A 436 -27.76 -3.84 21.21
CA SER A 436 -28.65 -4.41 22.23
C SER A 436 -28.60 -5.93 22.21
N GLU A 437 -29.03 -6.56 23.30
CA GLU A 437 -29.35 -7.99 23.34
C GLU A 437 -30.66 -8.31 22.58
N LEU A 438 -31.49 -7.31 22.27
CA LEU A 438 -32.66 -7.45 21.42
C LEU A 438 -32.26 -7.64 19.94
N GLU A 439 -32.93 -8.56 19.26
CA GLU A 439 -32.69 -8.79 17.84
C GLU A 439 -33.50 -7.81 16.97
N PHE A 440 -32.80 -6.86 16.34
CA PHE A 440 -33.39 -5.88 15.42
C PHE A 440 -33.29 -6.32 13.95
N GLU A 441 -34.44 -6.27 13.29
CA GLU A 441 -34.74 -6.38 11.85
C GLU A 441 -34.70 -5.10 11.01
N PRO A 442 -33.60 -4.62 10.39
CA PRO A 442 -32.20 -5.10 10.36
C PRO A 442 -31.30 -4.49 11.46
N LYS A 443 -30.24 -5.21 11.87
CA LYS A 443 -29.25 -4.76 12.89
C LYS A 443 -28.47 -3.49 12.51
N LYS A 444 -28.33 -3.26 11.20
CA LYS A 444 -27.66 -2.10 10.61
C LYS A 444 -28.50 -1.61 9.45
N CYS A 445 -28.81 -0.31 9.41
CA CYS A 445 -29.53 0.29 8.30
C CYS A 445 -28.92 1.62 7.87
N THR A 446 -29.04 1.95 6.59
CA THR A 446 -28.62 3.25 6.05
C THR A 446 -29.86 4.00 5.62
N LEU A 447 -30.07 5.20 6.15
CA LEU A 447 -31.19 6.08 5.83
C LEU A 447 -30.71 7.22 4.94
N GLN A 448 -31.47 7.49 3.89
CA GLN A 448 -31.31 8.68 3.06
C GLN A 448 -32.25 9.75 3.61
N ILE A 449 -31.72 10.92 3.93
CA ILE A 449 -32.51 12.03 4.49
C ILE A 449 -33.07 12.86 3.34
N VAL A 450 -34.40 12.97 3.29
CA VAL A 450 -35.12 13.76 2.29
C VAL A 450 -35.85 14.88 3.02
N ASP A 451 -35.65 16.13 2.59
CA ASP A 451 -36.23 17.32 3.23
C ASP A 451 -35.86 17.49 4.73
N GLY A 452 -34.65 17.05 5.11
CA GLY A 452 -34.12 17.22 6.47
C GLY A 452 -34.67 16.24 7.52
N GLN A 453 -35.54 15.30 7.12
CA GLN A 453 -36.07 14.25 7.99
C GLN A 453 -35.97 12.87 7.32
N ALA A 454 -35.65 11.84 8.09
CA ALA A 454 -35.78 10.45 7.71
C ALA A 454 -36.50 9.71 8.82
N SER A 455 -37.40 8.81 8.44
CA SER A 455 -38.00 7.87 9.39
C SER A 455 -37.89 6.46 8.84
N ASN A 456 -37.56 5.50 9.70
CA ASN A 456 -37.58 4.09 9.34
C ASN A 456 -38.22 3.28 10.45
N MET A 457 -38.99 2.27 10.07
CA MET A 457 -39.61 1.33 10.99
C MET A 457 -38.74 0.08 11.07
N ILE A 458 -38.40 -0.32 12.29
CA ILE A 458 -37.53 -1.46 12.56
C ILE A 458 -38.27 -2.41 13.46
N ASN A 459 -38.31 -3.67 13.04
CA ASN A 459 -39.02 -4.71 13.75
C ASN A 459 -38.10 -5.31 14.82
N ILE A 460 -38.63 -5.49 16.02
CA ILE A 460 -37.98 -6.25 17.09
C ILE A 460 -38.44 -7.70 16.96
N LYS A 461 -37.51 -8.62 16.71
CA LYS A 461 -37.79 -10.05 16.78
C LYS A 461 -37.91 -10.52 18.22
N ALA A 462 -38.74 -11.54 18.42
CA ALA A 462 -38.76 -12.24 19.70
C ALA A 462 -37.37 -12.86 19.95
N PRO A 463 -36.76 -12.65 21.12
CA PRO A 463 -35.42 -13.15 21.40
C PRO A 463 -35.44 -14.69 21.49
N GLU A 464 -34.54 -15.36 20.76
CA GLU A 464 -34.36 -16.82 20.87
C GLU A 464 -33.62 -17.20 22.17
N ASN A 465 -32.77 -16.30 22.67
CA ASN A 465 -32.01 -16.44 23.91
C ASN A 465 -32.58 -15.51 25.00
N PRO A 466 -32.50 -15.88 26.29
CA PRO A 466 -33.01 -15.03 27.34
C PRO A 466 -32.18 -13.75 27.48
N ILE A 467 -32.87 -12.62 27.48
CA ILE A 467 -32.29 -11.28 27.65
C ILE A 467 -31.96 -11.06 29.13
N ARG A 468 -30.76 -10.53 29.38
CA ARG A 468 -30.18 -10.22 30.69
C ARG A 468 -30.03 -8.72 30.90
N ARG A 469 -29.97 -7.93 29.82
CA ARG A 469 -29.82 -6.47 29.83
C ARG A 469 -30.94 -5.79 29.03
N LEU A 470 -31.51 -4.73 29.61
CA LEU A 470 -32.57 -3.94 28.97
C LEU A 470 -32.04 -2.71 28.24
N ASP A 471 -30.80 -2.30 28.51
CA ASP A 471 -30.22 -1.13 27.89
C ASP A 471 -29.91 -1.40 26.42
N SER A 472 -30.37 -0.49 25.58
CA SER A 472 -30.23 -0.55 24.13
C SER A 472 -29.72 0.80 23.65
N SER A 473 -28.70 0.80 22.79
CA SER A 473 -28.13 2.01 22.21
C SER A 473 -28.34 2.01 20.69
N VAL A 474 -28.65 3.19 20.15
CA VAL A 474 -28.76 3.44 18.72
C VAL A 474 -27.67 4.44 18.37
N ILE A 475 -26.75 4.03 17.51
CA ILE A 475 -25.61 4.83 17.09
C ILE A 475 -25.84 5.25 15.64
N GLY A 476 -25.97 6.55 15.41
CA GLY A 476 -26.06 7.16 14.08
C GLY A 476 -24.73 7.80 13.70
N THR A 477 -24.13 7.32 12.62
CA THR A 477 -22.92 7.89 12.03
C THR A 477 -23.27 8.66 10.76
N PHE A 478 -22.93 9.94 10.71
CA PHE A 478 -23.27 10.86 9.64
C PHE A 478 -22.07 11.08 8.69
N GLU A 479 -22.32 11.46 7.43
CA GLU A 479 -21.24 11.67 6.43
C GLU A 479 -20.26 12.80 6.80
N ASN A 480 -20.67 13.75 7.62
CA ASN A 480 -19.82 14.81 8.13
C ASN A 480 -18.86 14.35 9.23
N GLY A 481 -18.94 13.08 9.65
CA GLY A 481 -18.12 12.48 10.71
C GLY A 481 -18.72 12.62 12.11
N ASP A 482 -19.89 13.24 12.25
CA ASP A 482 -20.58 13.30 13.54
C ASP A 482 -21.12 11.92 13.93
N ILE A 483 -21.10 11.64 15.24
CA ILE A 483 -21.63 10.42 15.82
C ILE A 483 -22.62 10.82 16.90
N LEU A 484 -23.87 10.39 16.77
CA LEU A 484 -24.89 10.57 17.79
C LEU A 484 -25.29 9.20 18.35
N THR A 485 -25.30 9.09 19.67
CA THR A 485 -25.74 7.88 20.38
C THR A 485 -26.98 8.20 21.18
N TYR A 486 -28.04 7.42 20.98
CA TYR A 486 -29.27 7.48 21.76
C TYR A 486 -29.46 6.19 22.55
N SER A 487 -29.49 6.28 23.88
CA SER A 487 -29.70 5.15 24.78
C SER A 487 -31.14 5.10 25.29
N PHE A 488 -31.75 3.91 25.29
CA PHE A 488 -33.07 3.67 25.85
C PHE A 488 -33.13 2.30 26.54
N ASN A 489 -34.05 2.15 27.49
CA ASN A 489 -34.33 0.84 28.09
C ASN A 489 -35.52 0.18 27.39
N ALA A 490 -35.38 -1.11 27.07
CA ALA A 490 -36.46 -1.93 26.56
C ALA A 490 -37.57 -2.07 27.62
N PRO A 491 -38.85 -1.95 27.25
CA PRO A 491 -39.95 -2.16 28.20
C PRO A 491 -39.93 -3.58 28.76
N LEU A 492 -40.02 -3.73 30.09
CA LEU A 492 -39.93 -5.02 30.78
C LEU A 492 -40.98 -6.04 30.29
N GLU A 493 -42.18 -5.58 29.91
CA GLU A 493 -43.26 -6.40 29.30
C GLU A 493 -42.83 -7.08 27.98
N SER A 494 -41.86 -6.51 27.25
CA SER A 494 -41.34 -7.15 26.02
C SER A 494 -40.37 -8.30 26.28
N VAL A 495 -39.85 -8.39 27.51
CA VAL A 495 -38.74 -9.28 27.87
C VAL A 495 -39.13 -10.33 28.91
N CYS A 496 -40.09 -10.02 29.78
CA CYS A 496 -40.50 -10.89 30.89
C CYS A 496 -42.00 -11.19 30.90
N ARG A 497 -42.36 -12.32 31.51
CA ARG A 497 -43.74 -12.69 31.89
C ARG A 497 -43.85 -12.84 33.40
N ILE A 498 -45.04 -12.61 33.94
CA ILE A 498 -45.29 -12.81 35.37
C ILE A 498 -45.58 -14.29 35.66
N TYR A 499 -45.11 -14.76 36.81
CA TYR A 499 -45.49 -16.03 37.39
C TYR A 499 -45.67 -15.94 38.92
N GLY A 500 -46.09 -17.03 39.55
CA GLY A 500 -46.17 -17.12 41.01
C GLY A 500 -44.78 -17.11 41.67
N ALA A 501 -44.62 -16.33 42.75
CA ALA A 501 -43.35 -16.20 43.45
C ALA A 501 -42.83 -17.53 44.04
N GLN A 502 -41.56 -17.84 43.78
CA GLN A 502 -40.85 -18.99 44.34
C GLN A 502 -40.30 -18.63 45.71
N LYS A 503 -40.55 -19.45 46.74
CA LYS A 503 -40.15 -19.15 48.13
C LYS A 503 -38.67 -19.40 48.42
N ASN A 504 -38.05 -20.37 47.75
CA ASN A 504 -36.65 -20.76 47.95
C ASN A 504 -35.90 -20.67 46.62
N ALA A 505 -34.82 -19.90 46.59
CA ALA A 505 -33.90 -19.83 45.46
C ALA A 505 -32.45 -19.78 45.96
N ASN A 506 -31.49 -20.14 45.10
CA ASN A 506 -30.07 -20.23 45.45
C ASN A 506 -29.45 -18.86 45.80
N PHE A 507 -29.82 -17.81 45.07
CA PHE A 507 -29.26 -16.47 45.26
C PHE A 507 -30.34 -15.52 45.76
N LYS A 508 -30.03 -14.80 46.85
CA LYS A 508 -30.94 -13.88 47.54
C LYS A 508 -30.24 -12.56 47.81
N LEU A 509 -30.81 -11.45 47.34
CA LEU A 509 -30.39 -10.09 47.66
C LEU A 509 -31.52 -9.40 48.42
N SER A 510 -31.20 -8.81 49.58
CA SER A 510 -32.14 -8.02 50.37
C SER A 510 -31.70 -6.56 50.36
N PHE A 511 -32.59 -5.68 49.93
CA PHE A 511 -32.40 -4.25 49.79
C PHE A 511 -33.19 -3.52 50.88
N ASP A 512 -32.49 -2.73 51.69
CA ASP A 512 -33.07 -1.89 52.73
C ASP A 512 -33.41 -0.52 52.13
N ALA A 513 -34.68 -0.11 52.21
CA ALA A 513 -35.12 1.21 51.77
C ALA A 513 -35.15 2.19 52.95
N ASN A 514 -34.75 3.43 52.70
CA ASN A 514 -34.79 4.49 53.72
C ASN A 514 -36.22 4.94 54.05
N ASN A 515 -37.13 4.88 53.07
CA ASN A 515 -38.55 5.25 53.19
C ASN A 515 -39.46 4.02 53.16
N THR A 516 -40.76 4.22 53.35
CA THR A 516 -41.77 3.15 53.33
C THR A 516 -41.74 2.37 52.02
N ALA A 517 -41.65 1.03 52.09
CA ALA A 517 -41.60 0.21 50.89
C ALA A 517 -42.90 0.29 50.05
N ILE A 518 -42.73 0.58 48.77
CA ILE A 518 -43.79 0.74 47.77
C ILE A 518 -44.24 -0.66 47.30
N PRO A 519 -45.55 -0.95 47.27
CA PRO A 519 -46.11 -2.18 46.69
C PRO A 519 -45.74 -2.43 45.22
N LEU A 520 -45.67 -3.70 44.82
CA LEU A 520 -45.23 -4.10 43.47
C LEU A 520 -46.23 -3.79 42.37
N ASP A 521 -47.53 -3.78 42.68
CA ASP A 521 -48.61 -3.38 41.78
C ASP A 521 -48.50 -1.90 41.35
N ILE A 522 -47.93 -1.06 42.22
CA ILE A 522 -47.67 0.36 41.92
C ILE A 522 -46.36 0.50 41.12
N LEU A 523 -45.34 -0.30 41.44
CA LEU A 523 -44.05 -0.26 40.75
C LEU A 523 -44.12 -0.84 39.34
N PHE A 524 -44.98 -1.84 39.11
CA PHE A 524 -45.11 -2.56 37.85
C PHE A 524 -46.56 -2.55 37.34
N PRO A 525 -47.12 -1.37 36.99
CA PRO A 525 -48.52 -1.24 36.59
C PRO A 525 -48.84 -1.88 35.24
N GLU A 526 -47.84 -2.16 34.41
CA GLU A 526 -48.01 -2.84 33.12
C GLU A 526 -48.30 -4.36 33.25
N PHE A 527 -48.28 -4.87 34.47
CA PHE A 527 -48.33 -6.27 34.81
C PHE A 527 -49.53 -6.53 35.74
N ASP A 528 -50.39 -7.49 35.41
CA ASP A 528 -51.54 -7.87 36.24
C ASP A 528 -51.06 -8.64 37.49
N ILE A 529 -50.73 -7.91 38.56
CA ILE A 529 -50.21 -8.48 39.82
C ILE A 529 -51.35 -8.73 40.80
N ASP A 530 -51.74 -10.01 40.96
CA ASP A 530 -52.78 -10.43 41.91
C ASP A 530 -52.39 -10.21 43.38
N LYS A 531 -51.09 -10.25 43.68
CA LYS A 531 -50.54 -10.14 45.05
C LYS A 531 -49.55 -8.97 45.16
N PRO A 532 -49.90 -7.86 45.83
CA PRO A 532 -49.10 -6.63 45.81
C PRO A 532 -47.75 -6.73 46.55
N LEU A 533 -47.49 -7.83 47.27
CA LEU A 533 -46.29 -8.04 48.09
C LEU A 533 -45.34 -9.11 47.53
N GLU A 534 -45.77 -9.91 46.54
CA GLU A 534 -44.93 -10.97 45.96
C GLU A 534 -45.25 -11.16 44.47
N VAL A 535 -44.21 -11.18 43.64
CA VAL A 535 -44.32 -11.44 42.19
C VAL A 535 -43.08 -12.21 41.72
N ALA A 536 -43.20 -13.03 40.69
CA ALA A 536 -42.03 -13.54 39.96
C ALA A 536 -42.03 -13.08 38.51
N PHE A 537 -40.84 -12.74 38.00
CA PHE A 537 -40.60 -12.42 36.61
C PHE A 537 -39.83 -13.57 35.94
N GLN A 538 -40.35 -14.06 34.82
CA GLN A 538 -39.71 -15.07 33.98
C GLN A 538 -39.22 -14.42 32.69
N PRO A 539 -37.90 -14.36 32.42
CA PRO A 539 -37.38 -13.93 31.14
C PRO A 539 -37.86 -14.85 30.01
N ILE A 540 -38.24 -14.27 28.87
CA ILE A 540 -38.66 -15.03 27.70
C ILE A 540 -37.45 -15.84 27.18
N GLY A 541 -37.65 -17.15 26.97
CA GLY A 541 -36.59 -18.06 26.54
C GLY A 541 -35.80 -18.73 27.67
N SER A 542 -36.10 -18.43 28.95
CA SER A 542 -35.59 -19.19 30.10
C SER A 542 -36.71 -19.82 30.93
N ASN A 543 -36.36 -20.87 31.68
CA ASN A 543 -37.24 -21.50 32.67
C ASN A 543 -37.00 -20.95 34.09
N ASP A 544 -36.05 -20.03 34.24
CA ASP A 544 -35.64 -19.47 35.53
C ASP A 544 -36.59 -18.35 35.96
N MET A 545 -36.91 -18.31 37.25
CA MET A 545 -37.86 -17.37 37.83
C MET A 545 -37.15 -16.41 38.78
N ILE A 546 -37.43 -15.11 38.65
CA ILE A 546 -36.86 -14.06 39.50
C ILE A 546 -37.97 -13.55 40.41
N SER A 547 -37.96 -13.97 41.67
CA SER A 547 -38.99 -13.63 42.65
C SER A 547 -38.63 -12.37 43.42
N VAL A 548 -39.57 -11.43 43.51
CA VAL A 548 -39.46 -10.18 44.26
C VAL A 548 -40.49 -10.17 45.40
N PHE A 549 -40.03 -9.92 46.61
CA PHE A 549 -40.85 -9.81 47.81
C PHE A 549 -40.71 -8.42 48.44
N VAL A 550 -41.83 -7.88 48.92
CA VAL A 550 -41.86 -6.60 49.64
C VAL A 550 -42.27 -6.84 51.09
N ALA A 551 -41.39 -6.50 52.02
CA ALA A 551 -41.67 -6.53 53.45
C ALA A 551 -41.98 -5.11 53.96
N LYS A 552 -43.28 -4.80 54.09
CA LYS A 552 -43.75 -3.47 54.57
C LYS A 552 -43.37 -3.16 56.02
N SER A 553 -43.20 -4.17 56.87
CA SER A 553 -42.84 -3.99 58.28
C SER A 553 -41.38 -3.58 58.49
N SER A 554 -40.49 -4.03 57.60
CA SER A 554 -39.05 -3.76 57.67
C SER A 554 -38.57 -2.81 56.57
N ASN A 555 -39.45 -2.34 55.69
CA ASN A 555 -39.13 -1.55 54.51
C ASN A 555 -38.05 -2.19 53.62
N ARG A 556 -38.13 -3.51 53.42
CA ARG A 556 -37.15 -4.28 52.65
C ARG A 556 -37.74 -4.85 51.36
N TYR A 557 -36.96 -4.80 50.28
CA TYR A 557 -37.21 -5.55 49.05
C TYR A 557 -36.27 -6.74 48.99
N ARG A 558 -36.78 -7.94 48.70
CA ARG A 558 -35.94 -9.12 48.51
C ARG A 558 -36.11 -9.64 47.09
N VAL A 559 -35.01 -9.73 46.36
CA VAL A 559 -34.96 -10.31 45.00
C VAL A 559 -34.20 -11.63 45.08
N GLN A 560 -34.78 -12.69 44.54
CA GLN A 560 -34.17 -14.02 44.56
C GLN A 560 -34.37 -14.78 43.25
N SER A 561 -33.36 -15.55 42.86
CA SER A 561 -33.32 -16.32 41.61
C SER A 561 -32.37 -17.51 41.76
N ASP A 562 -32.57 -18.55 40.96
CA ASP A 562 -31.64 -19.69 40.90
C ASP A 562 -30.37 -19.39 40.07
N ARG A 563 -30.40 -18.32 39.26
CA ARG A 563 -29.24 -17.80 38.49
C ARG A 563 -29.01 -16.32 38.74
N LEU A 564 -27.74 -15.94 38.95
CA LEU A 564 -27.31 -14.56 39.18
C LEU A 564 -27.46 -13.65 37.95
N GLU A 565 -27.25 -14.21 36.75
CA GLU A 565 -27.25 -13.48 35.47
C GLU A 565 -28.52 -12.64 35.23
N PHE A 566 -29.66 -13.10 35.73
CA PHE A 566 -30.95 -12.45 35.51
C PHE A 566 -31.36 -11.46 36.60
N ILE A 567 -30.65 -11.43 37.73
CA ILE A 567 -30.99 -10.56 38.87
C ILE A 567 -30.78 -9.09 38.51
N TYR A 568 -29.72 -8.78 37.74
CA TYR A 568 -29.37 -7.41 37.33
C TYR A 568 -30.55 -6.67 36.71
N MET A 569 -31.21 -7.29 35.73
CA MET A 569 -32.33 -6.70 34.99
C MET A 569 -33.43 -6.18 35.92
N ILE A 570 -33.88 -7.02 36.85
CA ILE A 570 -34.98 -6.70 37.76
C ILE A 570 -34.55 -5.70 38.84
N VAL A 571 -33.33 -5.83 39.36
CA VAL A 571 -32.80 -4.89 40.36
C VAL A 571 -32.61 -3.49 39.77
N ASN A 572 -32.10 -3.39 38.54
CA ASN A 572 -31.92 -2.12 37.84
C ASN A 572 -33.27 -1.42 37.58
N GLU A 573 -34.28 -2.15 37.09
CA GLU A 573 -35.63 -1.62 36.92
C GLU A 573 -36.28 -1.20 38.25
N LEU A 574 -36.16 -2.03 39.29
CA LEU A 574 -36.67 -1.71 40.62
C LEU A 574 -36.05 -0.41 41.16
N ASN A 575 -34.73 -0.25 41.02
CA ASN A 575 -34.01 0.95 41.45
C ASN A 575 -34.42 2.19 40.63
N ASN A 576 -34.53 2.06 39.30
CA ASN A 576 -34.94 3.17 38.43
C ASN A 576 -36.37 3.63 38.75
N ARG A 577 -37.30 2.70 38.96
CA ARG A 577 -38.69 3.05 39.24
C ARG A 577 -38.86 3.68 40.61
N ILE A 578 -38.20 3.14 41.65
CA ILE A 578 -38.23 3.74 42.98
C ILE A 578 -37.63 5.14 42.97
N THR A 579 -36.51 5.36 42.27
CA THR A 579 -35.90 6.69 42.18
C THR A 579 -36.73 7.69 41.38
N THR A 580 -37.49 7.24 40.36
CA THR A 580 -38.44 8.11 39.64
C THR A 580 -39.68 8.51 40.46
N LEU A 581 -40.15 7.64 41.36
CA LEU A 581 -41.31 7.91 42.22
C LEU A 581 -40.91 8.70 43.46
N ASP A 582 -39.78 8.36 44.09
CA ASP A 582 -39.23 8.98 45.29
C ASP A 582 -37.72 9.18 45.16
N SER A 583 -37.29 10.36 44.70
CA SER A 583 -35.87 10.71 44.49
C SER A 583 -35.02 10.76 45.77
N THR A 584 -35.65 10.68 46.95
CA THR A 584 -34.99 10.65 48.26
C THR A 584 -34.77 9.24 48.81
N ASN A 585 -35.36 8.23 48.18
CA ASN A 585 -35.30 6.85 48.65
C ASN A 585 -34.09 6.15 48.04
N ASN A 586 -33.05 5.93 48.85
CA ASN A 586 -31.88 5.15 48.46
C ASN A 586 -32.01 3.74 49.00
N LEU A 587 -31.81 2.76 48.13
CA LEU A 587 -31.74 1.35 48.47
C LEU A 587 -30.31 0.99 48.86
N ARG A 588 -30.13 0.20 49.92
CA ARG A 588 -28.83 -0.35 50.33
C ARG A 588 -28.86 -1.86 50.35
N CYS A 589 -27.79 -2.51 49.90
CA CYS A 589 -27.71 -3.98 49.87
C CYS A 589 -26.31 -4.43 50.30
N PRO A 590 -26.18 -5.40 51.23
CA PRO A 590 -24.90 -6.04 51.46
C PRO A 590 -24.45 -6.75 50.18
N ILE A 591 -23.19 -6.57 49.79
CA ILE A 591 -22.66 -7.11 48.53
C ILE A 591 -22.09 -8.51 48.78
N PRO A 592 -22.64 -9.57 48.16
CA PRO A 592 -22.08 -10.91 48.30
C PRO A 592 -20.85 -11.11 47.40
N MET A 593 -19.71 -10.56 47.84
CA MET A 593 -18.45 -10.52 47.08
C MET A 593 -17.97 -11.88 46.58
N GLU A 594 -18.17 -12.95 47.37
CA GLU A 594 -17.70 -14.30 47.04
C GLU A 594 -18.23 -14.77 45.69
N PHE A 595 -19.51 -14.49 45.38
CA PHE A 595 -20.12 -14.88 44.11
C PHE A 595 -19.51 -14.14 42.92
N PHE A 596 -19.23 -12.84 43.06
CA PHE A 596 -18.61 -12.04 42.00
C PHE A 596 -17.15 -12.47 41.75
N VAL A 597 -16.37 -12.69 42.82
CA VAL A 597 -14.96 -13.06 42.72
C VAL A 597 -14.81 -14.44 42.10
N GLU A 598 -15.64 -15.42 42.47
CA GLU A 598 -15.56 -16.77 41.90
C GLU A 598 -15.82 -16.78 40.39
N ASP A 599 -16.88 -16.11 39.91
CA ASP A 599 -17.22 -16.10 38.49
C ASP A 599 -16.23 -15.27 37.65
N ILE A 600 -15.72 -14.16 38.19
CA ILE A 600 -14.63 -13.40 37.54
C ILE A 600 -13.37 -14.28 37.41
N MET A 601 -13.01 -15.01 38.45
CA MET A 601 -11.82 -15.89 38.43
C MET A 601 -11.98 -17.04 37.44
N ARG A 602 -13.18 -17.65 37.35
CA ARG A 602 -13.46 -18.70 36.35
C ARG A 602 -13.25 -18.22 34.92
N VAL A 603 -13.66 -16.99 34.60
CA VAL A 603 -13.43 -16.38 33.27
C VAL A 603 -11.94 -16.12 33.05
N ILE A 604 -11.24 -15.57 34.04
CA ILE A 604 -9.79 -15.32 33.93
C ILE A 604 -9.02 -16.63 33.71
N ASP A 605 -9.36 -17.71 34.42
CA ASP A 605 -8.69 -18.99 34.26
C ASP A 605 -8.91 -19.58 32.85
N LYS A 606 -10.11 -19.39 32.28
CA LYS A 606 -10.40 -19.80 30.89
C LYS A 606 -9.72 -18.92 29.85
N ASP A 607 -9.61 -17.61 30.09
CA ASP A 607 -8.86 -16.67 29.25
C ASP A 607 -7.35 -17.01 29.25
N ASN A 608 -6.81 -17.42 30.40
CA ASN A 608 -5.44 -17.93 30.49
C ASN A 608 -5.24 -19.22 29.69
N GLU A 609 -6.19 -20.18 29.77
CA GLU A 609 -6.15 -21.41 28.97
C GLU A 609 -6.18 -21.12 27.46
N TYR A 610 -7.03 -20.18 27.05
CA TYR A 610 -7.10 -19.70 25.67
C TYR A 610 -5.76 -19.10 25.21
N TYR A 611 -5.16 -18.23 26.02
CA TYR A 611 -3.88 -17.59 25.73
C TYR A 611 -2.72 -18.58 25.64
N ASP A 612 -2.65 -19.56 26.55
CA ASP A 612 -1.64 -20.61 26.51
C ASP A 612 -1.76 -21.48 25.26
N LEU A 613 -2.99 -21.77 24.84
CA LEU A 613 -3.25 -22.51 23.60
C LEU A 613 -2.88 -21.68 22.36
N GLN A 614 -3.14 -20.38 22.36
CA GLN A 614 -2.72 -19.47 21.29
C GLN A 614 -1.19 -19.47 21.14
N ASN A 615 -0.44 -19.33 22.24
CA ASN A 615 1.02 -19.42 22.24
C ASN A 615 1.52 -20.79 21.76
N ALA A 616 0.80 -21.87 22.10
CA ALA A 616 1.13 -23.20 21.61
C ALA A 616 0.90 -23.30 20.09
N ILE A 617 -0.19 -22.75 19.56
CA ILE A 617 -0.47 -22.71 18.12
C ILE A 617 0.63 -21.94 17.38
N GLU A 618 1.06 -20.78 17.89
CA GLU A 618 2.18 -20.03 17.29
C GLU A 618 3.44 -20.89 17.16
N LYS A 619 3.81 -21.61 18.22
CA LYS A 619 4.95 -22.55 18.19
C LYS A 619 4.76 -23.66 17.15
N HIS A 620 3.56 -24.21 17.00
CA HIS A 620 3.28 -25.26 16.00
C HIS A 620 3.24 -24.70 14.57
N ALA A 621 2.75 -23.49 14.37
CA ALA A 621 2.77 -22.80 13.09
C ALA A 621 4.21 -22.52 12.62
N VAL A 622 5.10 -22.09 13.52
CA VAL A 622 6.54 -21.95 13.22
C VAL A 622 7.16 -23.29 12.83
N LYS A 623 6.87 -24.37 13.57
CA LYS A 623 7.34 -25.72 13.22
C LYS A 623 6.85 -26.18 11.85
N PHE A 624 5.57 -25.96 11.54
CA PHE A 624 4.98 -26.28 10.25
C PHE A 624 5.68 -25.49 9.13
N ARG A 625 5.89 -24.18 9.31
CA ARG A 625 6.61 -23.35 8.35
C ARG A 625 8.05 -23.80 8.13
N HIS A 626 8.75 -24.22 9.19
CA HIS A 626 10.09 -24.80 9.06
C HIS A 626 10.08 -26.11 8.26
N ALA A 627 9.07 -26.96 8.47
CA ALA A 627 8.89 -28.18 7.70
C ALA A 627 8.63 -27.88 6.20
N GLU A 628 7.80 -26.88 5.90
CA GLU A 628 7.56 -26.41 4.53
C GLU A 628 8.83 -25.87 3.88
N MET A 629 9.60 -25.04 4.58
CA MET A 629 10.86 -24.49 4.06
C MET A 629 11.89 -25.59 3.77
N LEU A 630 11.96 -26.62 4.61
CA LEU A 630 12.84 -27.77 4.40
C LEU A 630 12.40 -28.63 3.20
N LEU A 631 11.09 -28.71 2.93
CA LEU A 631 10.58 -29.36 1.74
C LEU A 631 10.88 -28.54 0.48
N LEU A 632 10.69 -27.22 0.53
CA LEU A 632 10.96 -26.32 -0.59
C LEU A 632 12.43 -26.30 -0.98
N SER A 633 13.36 -26.32 -0.02
CA SER A 633 14.80 -26.40 -0.33
C SER A 633 15.14 -27.72 -1.03
N LYS A 634 14.56 -28.84 -0.59
CA LYS A 634 14.75 -30.14 -1.26
C LYS A 634 14.14 -30.21 -2.66
N PHE A 635 13.07 -29.46 -2.94
CA PHE A 635 12.50 -29.36 -4.29
C PHE A 635 13.31 -28.49 -5.24
N GLN A 636 14.16 -27.58 -4.74
CA GLN A 636 15.09 -26.82 -5.58
C GLN A 636 16.28 -27.66 -6.05
N ASP A 637 16.59 -28.76 -5.37
CA ASP A 637 17.68 -29.66 -5.72
C ASP A 637 17.21 -30.76 -6.69
N ASP A 638 17.60 -30.66 -7.97
CA ASP A 638 17.24 -31.59 -9.06
C ASP A 638 17.62 -33.07 -8.82
N LYS A 639 18.40 -33.37 -7.76
CA LYS A 639 18.99 -34.70 -7.48
C LYS A 639 18.40 -35.43 -6.27
N THR A 640 17.56 -34.79 -5.46
CA THR A 640 17.02 -35.42 -4.26
C THR A 640 15.55 -35.75 -4.44
N GLU A 641 15.19 -37.05 -4.51
CA GLU A 641 13.80 -37.45 -4.33
C GLU A 641 13.33 -36.98 -2.93
N PRO A 642 12.09 -36.46 -2.80
CA PRO A 642 11.57 -36.05 -1.50
C PRO A 642 11.50 -37.28 -0.59
N GLU A 643 12.38 -37.32 0.41
CA GLU A 643 12.41 -38.38 1.41
C GLU A 643 11.03 -38.51 2.07
N SER A 644 10.47 -39.72 2.08
CA SER A 644 9.18 -40.05 2.69
C SER A 644 9.04 -39.54 4.13
N HIS A 645 10.16 -39.43 4.85
CA HIS A 645 10.24 -38.91 6.21
C HIS A 645 9.92 -37.41 6.32
N THR A 646 10.32 -36.58 5.34
CA THR A 646 10.01 -35.13 5.34
C THR A 646 8.52 -34.89 5.10
N LEU A 647 7.91 -35.64 4.17
CA LEU A 647 6.47 -35.57 3.92
C LEU A 647 5.66 -36.09 5.13
N LEU A 648 6.14 -37.14 5.79
CA LEU A 648 5.51 -37.65 7.02
C LEU A 648 5.61 -36.63 8.16
N TYR A 649 6.77 -35.98 8.33
CA TYR A 649 6.95 -34.92 9.32
C TYR A 649 6.02 -33.73 9.08
N LEU A 650 5.90 -33.26 7.83
CA LEU A 650 4.97 -32.18 7.46
C LEU A 650 3.52 -32.55 7.78
N ARG A 651 3.13 -33.80 7.47
CA ARG A 651 1.77 -34.31 7.75
C ARG A 651 1.46 -34.35 9.24
N GLU A 652 2.42 -34.79 10.06
CA GLU A 652 2.27 -34.79 11.51
C GLU A 652 2.22 -33.37 12.09
N CYS A 653 3.07 -32.45 11.61
CA CYS A 653 2.98 -31.03 12.01
C CYS A 653 1.63 -30.41 11.63
N SER A 654 1.12 -30.72 10.44
CA SER A 654 -0.19 -30.27 9.98
C SER A 654 -1.29 -30.82 10.89
N LYS A 655 -1.28 -32.12 11.17
CA LYS A 655 -2.27 -32.76 12.05
C LYS A 655 -2.29 -32.13 13.45
N GLN A 656 -1.11 -31.95 14.05
CA GLN A 656 -0.98 -31.31 15.37
C GLN A 656 -1.49 -29.86 15.37
N LEU A 657 -1.23 -29.11 14.30
CA LEU A 657 -1.72 -27.74 14.16
C LEU A 657 -3.26 -27.71 14.06
N HIS A 658 -3.86 -28.58 13.24
CA HIS A 658 -5.31 -28.67 13.10
C HIS A 658 -5.98 -29.08 14.42
N GLU A 659 -5.46 -30.09 15.13
CA GLU A 659 -5.98 -30.48 16.44
C GLU A 659 -5.96 -29.31 17.45
N LYS A 660 -4.92 -28.47 17.42
CA LYS A 660 -4.85 -27.28 18.28
C LYS A 660 -5.81 -26.18 17.83
N LEU A 661 -6.02 -26.02 16.53
CA LEU A 661 -7.00 -25.08 15.96
C LEU A 661 -8.45 -25.47 16.30
N ASP A 662 -8.78 -26.75 16.29
CA ASP A 662 -10.11 -27.22 16.70
C ASP A 662 -10.35 -26.97 18.20
N ASN A 663 -9.32 -27.21 19.02
CA ASN A 663 -9.39 -26.96 20.47
C ASN A 663 -9.57 -25.48 20.80
N ILE A 664 -8.93 -24.55 20.08
CA ILE A 664 -9.05 -23.11 20.38
C ILE A 664 -10.44 -22.57 20.03
N ILE A 665 -11.08 -23.11 18.98
CA ILE A 665 -12.47 -22.79 18.65
C ILE A 665 -13.39 -23.21 19.80
N GLY A 666 -13.24 -24.45 20.30
CA GLY A 666 -14.04 -24.94 21.42
C GLY A 666 -13.86 -24.14 22.72
N ILE A 667 -12.62 -23.74 23.04
CA ILE A 667 -12.34 -22.88 24.22
C ILE A 667 -12.93 -21.49 24.01
N LYS A 668 -12.82 -20.92 22.81
CA LYS A 668 -13.39 -19.60 22.49
C LYS A 668 -14.90 -19.59 22.64
N ASP A 669 -15.60 -20.59 22.09
CA ASP A 669 -17.06 -20.70 22.22
C ASP A 669 -17.50 -20.84 23.69
N ALA A 670 -16.70 -21.53 24.51
CA ALA A 670 -16.96 -21.63 25.95
C ALA A 670 -16.68 -20.32 26.69
N LEU A 671 -15.61 -19.62 26.32
CA LEU A 671 -15.22 -18.32 26.87
C LEU A 671 -16.26 -17.26 26.53
N ASP A 672 -16.70 -17.15 25.28
CA ASP A 672 -17.75 -16.23 24.84
C ASP A 672 -19.03 -16.43 25.68
N LYS A 673 -19.47 -17.67 25.89
CA LYS A 673 -20.64 -17.99 26.75
C LYS A 673 -20.45 -17.54 28.21
N MET A 674 -19.26 -17.73 28.77
CA MET A 674 -18.96 -17.31 30.13
C MET A 674 -18.87 -15.79 30.25
N GLU A 675 -18.35 -15.10 29.24
CA GLU A 675 -18.29 -13.64 29.19
C GLU A 675 -19.68 -13.01 29.07
N TYR A 676 -20.56 -13.59 28.24
CA TYR A 676 -21.97 -13.19 28.17
C TYR A 676 -22.71 -13.36 29.51
N ALA A 677 -22.37 -14.40 30.29
CA ALA A 677 -22.92 -14.59 31.63
C ALA A 677 -22.32 -13.61 32.66
N LEU A 678 -21.02 -13.30 32.54
CA LEU A 678 -20.31 -12.41 33.46
C LEU A 678 -20.72 -10.94 33.28
N MET A 679 -21.08 -10.52 32.06
CA MET A 679 -21.46 -9.14 31.75
C MET A 679 -22.52 -8.54 32.70
N PRO A 680 -23.74 -9.11 32.84
CA PRO A 680 -24.75 -8.57 33.76
C PRO A 680 -24.35 -8.69 35.23
N LEU A 681 -23.50 -9.66 35.57
CA LEU A 681 -22.97 -9.80 36.92
C LEU A 681 -22.07 -8.62 37.28
N LEU A 682 -21.24 -8.15 36.34
CA LEU A 682 -20.40 -6.97 36.52
C LEU A 682 -21.22 -5.68 36.61
N ASP A 683 -22.29 -5.56 35.82
CA ASP A 683 -23.21 -4.42 35.93
C ASP A 683 -23.97 -4.42 37.26
N LEU A 684 -24.39 -5.60 37.75
CA LEU A 684 -24.97 -5.76 39.08
C LEU A 684 -23.98 -5.36 40.17
N PHE A 685 -22.71 -5.78 40.04
CA PHE A 685 -21.67 -5.41 40.97
C PHE A 685 -21.49 -3.89 41.03
N GLN A 686 -21.44 -3.22 39.88
CA GLN A 686 -21.35 -1.76 39.80
C GLN A 686 -22.57 -1.08 40.43
N LEU A 687 -23.78 -1.55 40.12
CA LEU A 687 -25.02 -1.00 40.64
C LEU A 687 -25.06 -1.11 42.17
N LEU A 688 -24.69 -2.27 42.73
CA LEU A 688 -24.63 -2.49 44.17
C LEU A 688 -23.58 -1.60 44.86
N LEU A 689 -22.41 -1.39 44.24
CA LEU A 689 -21.40 -0.45 44.74
C LEU A 689 -21.94 0.98 44.76
N LYS A 690 -22.58 1.42 43.67
CA LYS A 690 -23.18 2.76 43.56
C LYS A 690 -24.28 2.97 44.60
N MET A 691 -25.14 1.98 44.83
CA MET A 691 -26.19 2.00 45.86
C MET A 691 -25.61 2.17 47.26
N ASN A 692 -24.43 1.60 47.52
CA ASN A 692 -23.71 1.74 48.78
C ASN A 692 -22.80 2.99 48.84
N GLY A 693 -22.82 3.86 47.83
CA GLY A 693 -22.08 5.13 47.80
C GLY A 693 -20.64 5.05 47.30
N ILE A 694 -20.27 3.94 46.64
CA ILE A 694 -18.96 3.77 46.02
C ILE A 694 -19.11 3.95 44.50
N ASP A 695 -18.56 5.04 43.97
CA ASP A 695 -18.52 5.28 42.52
C ASP A 695 -17.39 4.45 41.89
N PHE A 696 -17.77 3.30 41.34
CA PHE A 696 -16.86 2.39 40.65
C PHE A 696 -17.04 2.49 39.12
N PHE A 697 -15.94 2.78 38.40
CA PHE A 697 -15.93 3.07 36.96
C PHE A 697 -15.84 1.81 36.07
N PHE A 698 -16.53 0.74 36.44
CA PHE A 698 -16.45 -0.54 35.75
C PHE A 698 -17.84 -1.09 35.45
N ASN A 699 -18.10 -1.46 34.21
CA ASN A 699 -19.35 -2.09 33.77
C ASN A 699 -19.07 -3.32 32.89
N GLY A 700 -20.11 -4.11 32.61
CA GLY A 700 -20.03 -5.29 31.77
C GLY A 700 -19.62 -5.01 30.31
N GLN A 701 -19.72 -3.75 29.84
CA GLN A 701 -19.28 -3.38 28.49
C GLN A 701 -17.78 -3.54 28.28
N ILE A 702 -16.99 -3.60 29.36
CA ILE A 702 -15.56 -3.87 29.27
C ILE A 702 -15.28 -5.23 28.65
N LEU A 703 -16.22 -6.19 28.76
CA LEU A 703 -16.06 -7.51 28.15
C LEU A 703 -16.25 -7.50 26.62
N MET A 704 -16.89 -6.47 26.07
CA MET A 704 -17.23 -6.38 24.64
C MET A 704 -16.03 -6.02 23.76
N ASN A 705 -15.89 -6.72 22.62
CA ASN A 705 -14.94 -6.42 21.55
C ASN A 705 -13.49 -6.16 22.02
N ARG A 706 -12.97 -7.04 22.86
CA ARG A 706 -11.63 -6.88 23.43
C ARG A 706 -10.53 -7.46 22.55
N ASN A 707 -9.43 -6.72 22.49
CA ASN A 707 -8.15 -7.18 21.95
C ASN A 707 -7.12 -7.53 23.06
N LYS A 708 -7.51 -7.41 24.33
CA LYS A 708 -6.64 -7.61 25.50
C LYS A 708 -7.29 -8.59 26.48
N ARG A 709 -6.46 -9.27 27.27
CA ARG A 709 -6.90 -10.22 28.31
C ARG A 709 -7.79 -9.54 29.35
N VAL A 710 -8.76 -10.29 29.86
CA VAL A 710 -9.66 -9.85 30.93
C VAL A 710 -8.85 -9.45 32.16
N ALA A 711 -7.84 -10.26 32.48
CA ALA A 711 -6.95 -10.07 33.62
C ALA A 711 -6.22 -8.72 33.57
N ASP A 712 -5.73 -8.32 32.40
CA ASP A 712 -4.93 -7.10 32.25
C ASP A 712 -5.80 -5.84 32.36
N ILE A 713 -7.02 -5.88 31.82
CA ILE A 713 -7.96 -4.75 31.92
C ILE A 713 -8.45 -4.59 33.36
N LEU A 714 -8.91 -5.68 33.98
CA LEU A 714 -9.37 -5.68 35.37
C LEU A 714 -8.26 -5.27 36.33
N GLY A 715 -7.07 -5.84 36.15
CA GLY A 715 -5.90 -5.52 36.96
C GLY A 715 -5.54 -4.04 36.91
N ALA A 716 -5.51 -3.44 35.71
CA ALA A 716 -5.20 -2.03 35.53
C ALA A 716 -6.24 -1.09 36.17
N ILE A 717 -7.53 -1.41 36.04
CA ILE A 717 -8.61 -0.62 36.65
C ILE A 717 -8.56 -0.72 38.17
N LEU A 718 -8.39 -1.93 38.70
CA LEU A 718 -8.29 -2.17 40.14
C LEU A 718 -7.01 -1.54 40.74
N SER A 719 -5.89 -1.56 40.01
CA SER A 719 -4.66 -0.90 40.46
C SER A 719 -4.81 0.61 40.49
N HIS A 720 -5.47 1.21 39.48
CA HIS A 720 -5.72 2.65 39.44
C HIS A 720 -6.62 3.09 40.61
N HIS A 721 -7.71 2.35 40.87
CA HIS A 721 -8.63 2.65 41.97
C HIS A 721 -7.94 2.56 43.35
N LYS A 722 -6.95 1.68 43.52
CA LYS A 722 -6.19 1.54 44.77
C LYS A 722 -4.92 2.40 44.84
N GLY A 723 -4.58 3.15 43.79
CA GLY A 723 -3.33 3.92 43.72
C GLY A 723 -2.05 3.07 43.68
N VAL A 724 -2.15 1.82 43.22
CA VAL A 724 -1.01 0.90 43.03
C VAL A 724 -0.39 1.16 41.65
N SER A 725 0.93 1.01 41.54
CA SER A 725 1.64 1.13 40.25
C SER A 725 1.13 0.12 39.22
N LEU A 726 0.93 0.58 37.98
CA LEU A 726 0.53 -0.28 36.86
C LEU A 726 1.65 -1.29 36.54
N GLU A 727 1.30 -2.57 36.57
CA GLU A 727 2.18 -3.67 36.16
C GLU A 727 1.91 -4.09 34.70
N HIS A 728 2.88 -4.75 34.06
CA HIS A 728 2.75 -5.21 32.66
C HIS A 728 1.86 -6.45 32.49
N SER A 729 1.63 -7.22 33.56
CA SER A 729 0.80 -8.43 33.54
C SER A 729 0.22 -8.68 34.94
N PHE A 730 -1.05 -9.08 35.02
CA PHE A 730 -1.72 -9.31 36.29
C PHE A 730 -2.04 -10.80 36.48
N PRO A 731 -1.33 -11.54 37.37
CA PRO A 731 -1.65 -12.94 37.64
C PRO A 731 -2.97 -13.08 38.42
N SER A 732 -3.68 -14.21 38.25
CA SER A 732 -4.99 -14.46 38.89
C SER A 732 -4.98 -14.22 40.41
N ASP A 733 -3.90 -14.61 41.10
CA ASP A 733 -3.74 -14.42 42.54
C ASP A 733 -3.66 -12.94 42.96
N MET A 734 -3.04 -12.09 42.12
CA MET A 734 -2.97 -10.65 42.37
C MET A 734 -4.32 -10.01 42.17
N ILE A 735 -5.07 -10.39 41.12
CA ILE A 735 -6.42 -9.88 40.86
C ILE A 735 -7.36 -10.29 41.99
N ARG A 736 -7.28 -11.54 42.46
CA ARG A 736 -8.04 -12.02 43.63
C ARG A 736 -7.75 -11.19 44.88
N LYS A 737 -6.48 -10.86 45.15
CA LYS A 737 -6.11 -9.97 46.26
C LYS A 737 -6.62 -8.54 46.07
N LEU A 738 -6.57 -8.02 44.85
CA LEU A 738 -7.09 -6.68 44.53
C LEU A 738 -8.62 -6.62 44.71
N LEU A 739 -9.36 -7.62 44.25
CA LEU A 739 -10.81 -7.72 44.45
C LEU A 739 -11.18 -7.87 45.92
N ASN A 740 -10.52 -8.78 46.65
CA ASN A 740 -10.80 -8.98 48.08
C ASN A 740 -10.47 -7.72 48.90
N GLY A 741 -9.36 -7.04 48.60
CA GLY A 741 -9.00 -5.83 49.31
C GLY A 741 -9.84 -4.60 48.93
N LEU A 742 -10.87 -4.70 48.06
CA LEU A 742 -11.91 -3.65 47.96
C LEU A 742 -12.77 -3.61 49.22
N TYR A 743 -12.76 -4.69 49.99
CA TYR A 743 -13.45 -4.81 51.27
C TYR A 743 -12.66 -4.17 52.43
N ASP A 744 -11.32 -4.27 52.41
CA ASP A 744 -10.43 -3.84 53.50
C ASP A 744 -10.16 -2.33 53.53
N SER A 745 -10.56 -1.57 52.50
CA SER A 745 -10.47 -0.10 52.51
C SER A 745 -11.54 0.48 53.44
N GLN A 746 -11.14 0.68 54.69
CA GLN A 746 -11.82 1.39 55.80
C GLN A 746 -13.23 1.95 55.50
N GLY A 747 -14.27 1.23 55.95
CA GLY A 747 -15.41 1.87 56.62
C GLY A 747 -16.78 1.95 55.94
N PHE A 748 -17.05 1.27 54.81
CA PHE A 748 -18.36 1.42 54.12
C PHE A 748 -19.16 0.14 53.84
N LEU A 749 -18.61 -1.06 54.09
CA LEU A 749 -19.31 -2.33 53.91
C LEU A 749 -19.40 -3.12 55.23
N SER A 750 -19.95 -2.53 56.29
CA SER A 750 -20.27 -3.30 57.50
C SER A 750 -21.45 -4.24 57.22
N SER A 751 -21.29 -5.51 57.56
CA SER A 751 -22.37 -6.51 57.61
C SER A 751 -23.52 -5.99 58.47
N ILE A 752 -24.74 -5.95 57.90
CA ILE A 752 -25.95 -5.84 58.70
C ILE A 752 -26.06 -7.18 59.44
N ILE A 753 -26.01 -7.12 60.76
CA ILE A 753 -26.26 -8.25 61.65
C ILE A 753 -27.64 -8.82 61.29
N GLU A 754 -27.69 -10.08 60.86
CA GLU A 754 -28.95 -10.83 60.87
C GLU A 754 -29.37 -10.95 62.34
N GLU A 755 -30.35 -10.14 62.75
CA GLU A 755 -31.09 -10.44 63.97
C GLU A 755 -31.85 -11.75 63.71
N GLU A 756 -31.27 -12.86 64.14
CA GLU A 756 -32.00 -14.10 64.33
C GLU A 756 -33.17 -13.80 65.29
N ASN A 757 -34.39 -14.05 64.82
CA ASN A 757 -35.56 -14.04 65.68
C ASN A 757 -35.42 -15.19 66.68
N GLU A 758 -34.94 -14.89 67.89
CA GLU A 758 -34.99 -15.80 69.03
C GLU A 758 -36.45 -15.96 69.50
N GLU A 759 -37.11 -17.00 69.03
CA GLU A 759 -38.21 -17.63 69.78
C GLU A 759 -37.70 -18.95 70.35
N GLY A 760 -37.36 -18.91 71.64
CA GLY A 760 -37.50 -20.01 72.60
C GLY A 760 -36.66 -21.26 72.38
N ASN A 761 -35.63 -21.45 73.22
CA ASN A 761 -35.66 -22.52 74.22
C ASN A 761 -34.50 -22.34 75.20
N GLU A 762 -34.87 -22.28 76.48
CA GLU A 762 -33.98 -22.40 77.62
C GLU A 762 -33.39 -23.82 77.72
N GLU A 763 -32.26 -23.90 78.42
CA GLU A 763 -31.70 -25.04 79.17
C GLU A 763 -30.42 -25.72 78.63
N GLU A 764 -29.50 -25.88 79.59
CA GLU A 764 -28.36 -26.81 79.70
C GLU A 764 -26.95 -26.35 79.27
N ASP A 765 -26.32 -25.62 80.20
CA ASP A 765 -25.13 -26.02 80.98
C ASP A 765 -24.00 -26.89 80.36
N ASP A 766 -22.79 -26.38 80.62
CA ASP A 766 -21.56 -27.11 80.99
C ASP A 766 -20.96 -28.16 80.03
N ASN A 767 -19.80 -27.82 79.43
CA ASN A 767 -18.49 -28.31 79.92
C ASN A 767 -17.29 -27.92 79.03
N ARG A 768 -16.29 -27.35 79.71
CA ARG A 768 -14.83 -27.64 79.60
C ARG A 768 -13.99 -27.03 78.48
N GLU A 769 -13.32 -25.96 78.89
CA GLU A 769 -11.85 -25.82 78.88
C GLU A 769 -11.07 -27.15 78.76
N ASN A 770 -10.07 -27.22 77.87
CA ASN A 770 -8.67 -27.32 78.29
C ASN A 770 -7.64 -27.47 77.14
N ARG A 771 -6.57 -26.68 77.28
CA ARG A 771 -5.13 -26.90 76.94
C ARG A 771 -4.56 -25.87 75.95
N GLN A 772 -3.90 -24.81 76.47
CA GLN A 772 -2.47 -24.73 76.86
C GLN A 772 -1.55 -24.65 75.61
N GLN A 773 -0.53 -23.80 75.48
CA GLN A 773 0.10 -22.75 76.29
C GLN A 773 1.12 -22.02 75.37
N VAL A 774 1.20 -20.68 75.44
CA VAL A 774 2.40 -19.78 75.66
C VAL A 774 3.59 -19.98 74.68
N ILE A 775 4.29 -18.97 74.13
CA ILE A 775 4.97 -17.82 74.77
C ILE A 775 5.28 -16.72 73.72
N GLU A 776 5.10 -15.46 74.11
CA GLU A 776 5.54 -14.23 73.43
C GLU A 776 7.05 -13.95 73.63
N LEU A 777 7.71 -13.30 72.66
CA LEU A 777 8.30 -11.95 72.80
C LEU A 777 9.04 -11.49 71.51
N PRO A 778 9.06 -10.18 71.20
CA PRO A 778 9.63 -9.57 69.98
C PRO A 778 10.95 -8.79 70.29
N PRO A 779 11.38 -7.76 69.52
CA PRO A 779 11.70 -7.65 68.09
C PRO A 779 13.17 -7.15 67.86
N SER A 780 13.70 -7.21 66.63
CA SER A 780 14.81 -6.30 66.25
C SER A 780 14.92 -6.06 64.73
N THR A 781 14.53 -4.84 64.36
CA THR A 781 15.08 -3.89 63.39
C THR A 781 16.22 -4.33 62.46
N ILE A 782 15.97 -4.11 61.18
CA ILE A 782 16.86 -4.21 60.02
C ILE A 782 17.70 -2.93 59.89
N SER A 783 19.00 -3.10 59.65
CA SER A 783 19.88 -2.06 59.08
C SER A 783 20.52 -2.57 57.79
N THR A 784 20.20 -1.87 56.69
CA THR A 784 21.03 -1.53 55.51
C THR A 784 22.34 -2.29 55.29
N ILE A 785 22.57 -2.74 54.04
CA ILE A 785 23.80 -2.56 53.25
C ILE A 785 23.53 -3.05 51.81
N ASP A 786 23.64 -2.14 50.84
CA ASP A 786 23.96 -2.42 49.43
C ASP A 786 25.47 -2.69 49.31
N PRO A 787 25.94 -3.54 48.38
CA PRO A 787 26.50 -2.95 47.16
C PRO A 787 26.32 -3.75 45.85
N GLN A 788 26.33 -2.98 44.77
CA GLN A 788 26.52 -3.33 43.37
C GLN A 788 27.68 -4.31 43.12
N ILE A 789 27.52 -5.23 42.16
CA ILE A 789 28.60 -5.70 41.27
C ILE A 789 28.03 -5.96 39.87
N GLU A 790 28.50 -5.19 38.89
CA GLU A 790 28.45 -5.48 37.45
C GLU A 790 29.40 -6.64 37.09
N PHE A 791 29.04 -7.51 36.13
CA PHE A 791 30.01 -8.09 35.20
C PHE A 791 29.34 -8.48 33.88
N SER A 792 30.03 -8.14 32.79
CA SER A 792 29.66 -8.27 31.40
C SER A 792 30.30 -9.48 30.71
N MET A 793 29.88 -9.72 29.46
CA MET A 793 30.41 -10.65 28.44
C MET A 793 29.92 -12.12 28.55
N TYR A 794 29.69 -12.90 27.48
CA TYR A 794 30.09 -12.87 26.07
C TYR A 794 28.99 -13.45 25.14
N ALA A 795 28.87 -12.89 23.92
CA ALA A 795 28.29 -13.54 22.75
C ALA A 795 29.42 -14.14 21.89
N THR A 796 29.28 -15.40 21.48
CA THR A 796 29.70 -16.00 20.18
C THR A 796 29.59 -17.53 20.25
N GLN A 797 28.62 -18.10 19.55
CA GLN A 797 28.76 -19.20 18.58
C GLN A 797 27.48 -19.34 17.78
#